data_AF-A0A3M6CIW3-F1
#
_entry.id   AF-A0A3M6CIW3-F1
#
_cell.length_a   1.000
_cell.length_b   1.000
_cell.length_c   1.000
_cell.angle_alpha   90.00
_cell.angle_beta   90.00
_cell.angle_gamma   90.00
#
_symmetry.space_group_name_H-M   'P 1'
#
loop_
_entity.id
_entity.type
_entity.pdbx_description
1 polymer ?
#
loop_
_entity_poly.entity_id
_entity_poly.type
_entity_poly.pdbx_seq_one_letter_code
_entity_poly.pdbx_strand_id
1 'polypeptide(L)'
;MRDDLRHNVLQRIQSDYGLKLRKSTNYMRGGTCPKCNKKELYTRFDSPWQLICGRQEKCGHTLHVKEIYDDLFEDWSKRAPATDNAPTATARAYMEFARSFDMSLITGWFTQDTFFSSQHDAGSATVRFALEKGGYWERLIDRPARFGKMKARFKPGESYKGVWWCPPCVELLEVKELWIVEGIFDAIALVHHGVAAVSAMSSNAFPDESLKRLAKDREGKLPKLVWALDNEPGAHAYTKRWVRQARELGFVCEAAQIPQRDGRKVDWNDLHQRWWAIDEDDKRTEQTQKDLTVARHHGALLIADNATEKALVLFDWKRRSEFHLEFGNRLYWFKLDLEKFNRAMQDLEDSEHQDDQLLNDKQRRAKAMQQCGAIQRIATCNPKALYYQENKLTDESWYYFRITFAHDAEPIKNTFTSSQIASSAEFKKRLLGIAPGGMFTGTTQQLDAFIEEQTNALKTVQTIDFTGYTREHGAYVYGDVAVRDGKVYKLNEEDFFDMEKLSIKTLSQSVTLNINTDLNKFTTRWLEILWQCFGAKGIVVLAYWLGALFAEQIRQHQKSYLFLEVVGEAGAGKSTLIEFLWKLLGRLDYEGFDPSKGTPVARARNFAQVGNLPVVLIESEREKTDGSATKQYDWDELKTAYNGRSVRSTGVKNNGNDTREPPFRGAFVFAQNHAVNASDPAADSTRRHDKGRPDSQNQTAGGRARADASRQGEWLSVDGNNPGSASDADRESECAAL
;
A
#
# COMPACT_ATOMS: atom_id res chain seq x y z
N MET A 1 2.92 4.94 -34.64
CA MET A 1 2.01 5.85 -33.90
C MET A 1 1.36 6.77 -34.91
N ARG A 2 0.05 7.01 -34.86
CA ARG A 2 -0.64 7.95 -35.77
C ARG A 2 -0.05 9.35 -35.65
N ASP A 3 0.06 10.09 -36.75
CA ASP A 3 0.80 11.36 -36.80
C ASP A 3 0.23 12.46 -35.89
N ASP A 4 -1.09 12.50 -35.70
CA ASP A 4 -1.80 13.43 -34.82
C ASP A 4 -1.51 13.15 -33.33
N LEU A 5 -1.56 11.88 -32.92
CA LEU A 5 -1.20 11.44 -31.58
C LEU A 5 0.28 11.68 -31.30
N ARG A 6 1.14 11.35 -32.28
CA ARG A 6 2.57 11.63 -32.21
C ARG A 6 2.84 13.12 -32.03
N HIS A 7 2.16 13.97 -32.80
CA HIS A 7 2.32 15.42 -32.68
C HIS A 7 1.99 15.93 -31.28
N ASN A 8 0.84 15.52 -30.73
CA ASN A 8 0.42 15.89 -29.37
C ASN A 8 1.41 15.39 -28.30
N VAL A 9 1.88 14.14 -28.42
CA VAL A 9 2.88 13.57 -27.51
C VAL A 9 4.18 14.35 -27.57
N LEU A 10 4.73 14.59 -28.77
CA LEU A 10 6.00 15.32 -28.95
C LEU A 10 5.91 16.75 -28.38
N GLN A 11 4.77 17.44 -28.58
CA GLN A 11 4.55 18.77 -28.05
C GLN A 11 4.59 18.80 -26.51
N ARG A 12 3.90 17.86 -25.85
CA ARG A 12 3.90 17.77 -24.38
C ARG A 12 5.26 17.34 -23.83
N ILE A 13 5.89 16.36 -24.45
CA ILE A 13 7.24 15.90 -24.07
C ILE A 13 8.25 17.07 -24.14
N GLN A 14 8.15 17.92 -25.16
CA GLN A 14 8.98 19.11 -25.30
C GLN A 14 8.67 20.16 -24.22
N SER A 15 7.40 20.36 -23.88
CA SER A 15 6.96 21.30 -22.82
C SER A 15 7.40 20.84 -21.42
N ASP A 16 7.04 19.62 -21.05
CA ASP A 16 7.09 19.18 -19.65
C ASP A 16 8.49 18.72 -19.25
N TYR A 17 9.24 18.15 -20.20
CA TYR A 17 10.58 17.62 -19.95
C TYR A 17 11.69 18.42 -20.64
N GLY A 18 11.37 19.34 -21.56
CA GLY A 18 12.37 20.16 -22.26
C GLY A 18 13.14 19.40 -23.36
N LEU A 19 12.58 18.28 -23.84
CA LEU A 19 13.17 17.45 -24.90
C LEU A 19 13.17 18.18 -26.24
N LYS A 20 14.28 18.12 -26.99
CA LYS A 20 14.40 18.73 -28.32
C LYS A 20 14.94 17.74 -29.34
N LEU A 21 14.37 17.74 -30.55
CA LEU A 21 14.89 16.96 -31.67
C LEU A 21 16.34 17.35 -31.96
N ARG A 22 17.24 16.38 -31.95
CA ARG A 22 18.64 16.60 -32.31
C ARG A 22 18.80 16.48 -33.81
N LYS A 23 19.43 17.50 -34.42
CA LYS A 23 19.76 17.51 -35.85
C LYS A 23 20.44 16.20 -36.23
N SER A 24 20.09 15.66 -37.41
CA SER A 24 20.60 14.41 -37.98
C SER A 24 20.44 13.15 -37.12
N THR A 25 19.50 13.13 -36.16
CA THR A 25 19.16 11.90 -35.42
C THR A 25 17.64 11.76 -35.30
N ASN A 26 17.18 10.52 -35.12
CA ASN A 26 15.77 10.21 -34.87
C ASN A 26 15.39 10.33 -33.37
N TYR A 27 16.14 11.13 -32.60
CA TYR A 27 16.01 11.21 -31.15
C TYR A 27 15.78 12.64 -30.68
N MET A 28 14.84 12.80 -29.75
CA MET A 28 14.75 13.98 -28.91
C MET A 28 15.63 13.79 -27.67
N ARG A 29 16.47 14.76 -27.34
CA ARG A 29 17.40 14.70 -26.19
C ARG A 29 17.48 16.00 -25.42
N GLY A 30 18.08 15.95 -24.24
CA GLY A 30 18.38 17.11 -23.40
C GLY A 30 17.29 17.45 -22.39
N GLY A 31 16.30 16.55 -22.21
CA GLY A 31 15.25 16.75 -21.23
C GLY A 31 15.69 16.39 -19.80
N THR A 32 14.95 16.91 -18.83
CA THR A 32 15.20 16.70 -17.40
C THR A 32 14.48 15.44 -16.92
N CYS A 33 15.23 14.47 -16.38
CA CYS A 33 14.64 13.27 -15.79
C CYS A 33 13.94 13.62 -14.47
N PRO A 34 12.66 13.27 -14.26
CA PRO A 34 11.93 13.61 -13.03
C PRO A 34 12.43 12.87 -11.79
N LYS A 35 13.11 11.73 -11.96
CA LYS A 35 13.66 10.95 -10.84
C LYS A 35 14.98 11.53 -10.31
N CYS A 36 15.92 11.90 -11.21
CA CYS A 36 17.25 12.35 -10.81
C CYS A 36 17.55 13.83 -11.07
N ASN A 37 16.61 14.56 -11.68
CA ASN A 37 16.72 15.98 -12.04
C ASN A 37 17.94 16.31 -12.92
N LYS A 38 18.48 15.34 -13.68
CA LYS A 38 19.57 15.56 -14.65
C LYS A 38 19.06 15.63 -16.08
N LYS A 39 19.72 16.46 -16.91
CA LYS A 39 19.37 16.75 -18.30
C LYS A 39 19.83 15.67 -19.29
N GLU A 40 19.51 14.42 -19.00
CA GLU A 40 19.92 13.25 -19.79
C GLU A 40 18.74 12.41 -20.25
N LEU A 41 17.51 12.93 -20.14
CA LEU A 41 16.33 12.25 -20.67
C LEU A 41 16.35 12.31 -22.21
N TYR A 42 15.95 11.20 -22.84
CA TYR A 42 15.79 11.09 -24.29
C TYR A 42 14.56 10.25 -24.66
N THR A 43 14.05 10.47 -25.86
CA THR A 43 13.00 9.65 -26.50
C THR A 43 13.19 9.64 -28.01
N ARG A 44 12.50 8.77 -28.73
CA ARG A 44 12.47 8.76 -30.20
C ARG A 44 11.51 9.81 -30.73
N PHE A 45 11.78 10.29 -31.94
CA PHE A 45 10.95 11.31 -32.57
C PHE A 45 9.79 10.69 -33.37
N ASP A 46 10.05 9.61 -34.11
CA ASP A 46 9.06 8.91 -34.92
C ASP A 46 8.10 8.02 -34.11
N SER A 47 8.58 7.43 -33.02
CA SER A 47 7.83 6.54 -32.13
C SER A 47 8.08 6.84 -30.63
N PRO A 48 7.64 8.01 -30.12
CA PRO A 48 7.84 8.41 -28.73
C PRO A 48 6.94 7.61 -27.79
N TRP A 49 7.23 6.32 -27.57
CA TRP A 49 6.46 5.48 -26.63
C TRP A 49 7.05 5.50 -25.22
N GLN A 50 8.34 5.80 -25.09
CA GLN A 50 9.06 5.79 -23.82
C GLN A 50 10.06 6.94 -23.73
N LEU A 51 10.22 7.51 -22.54
CA LEU A 51 11.29 8.45 -22.21
C LEU A 51 12.28 7.75 -21.28
N ILE A 52 13.55 7.71 -21.66
CA ILE A 52 14.59 6.95 -20.97
C ILE A 52 15.66 7.91 -20.46
N CYS A 53 16.10 7.73 -19.20
CA CYS A 53 17.25 8.43 -18.66
C CYS A 53 18.56 7.82 -19.20
N GLY A 54 19.40 8.62 -19.84
CA GLY A 54 20.70 8.20 -20.39
C GLY A 54 21.71 7.69 -19.35
N ARG A 55 21.49 7.97 -18.06
CA ARG A 55 22.32 7.49 -16.94
C ARG A 55 21.94 6.07 -16.55
N GLN A 56 22.09 5.10 -17.44
CA GLN A 56 21.64 3.72 -17.26
C GLN A 56 22.14 3.10 -15.94
N GLU A 57 23.42 3.25 -15.62
CA GLU A 57 24.02 2.67 -14.40
C GLU A 57 23.64 3.40 -13.09
N LYS A 58 23.23 4.67 -13.16
CA LYS A 58 22.96 5.50 -11.96
C LYS A 58 21.48 5.76 -11.71
N CYS A 59 20.67 5.81 -12.75
CA CYS A 59 19.26 6.16 -12.66
C CYS A 59 18.40 5.20 -13.46
N GLY A 60 18.72 5.01 -14.75
CA GLY A 60 18.02 4.08 -15.65
C GLY A 60 16.50 4.27 -15.72
N HIS A 61 15.97 5.42 -15.29
CA HIS A 61 14.53 5.60 -15.17
C HIS A 61 13.87 5.69 -16.54
N THR A 62 12.83 4.88 -16.72
CA THR A 62 12.01 4.85 -17.93
C THR A 62 10.59 5.26 -17.58
N LEU A 63 10.02 6.17 -18.37
CA LEU A 63 8.63 6.62 -18.29
C LEU A 63 7.91 6.15 -19.55
N HIS A 64 6.75 5.54 -19.39
CA HIS A 64 5.91 5.16 -20.52
C HIS A 64 4.97 6.31 -20.89
N VAL A 65 4.89 6.67 -22.17
CA VAL A 65 4.11 7.84 -22.62
C VAL A 65 2.63 7.72 -22.28
N LYS A 66 2.07 6.51 -22.31
CA LYS A 66 0.67 6.24 -21.90
C LYS A 66 0.40 6.50 -20.42
N GLU A 67 1.43 6.49 -19.57
CA GLU A 67 1.28 6.71 -18.12
C GLU A 67 1.37 8.19 -17.77
N ILE A 68 2.23 8.93 -18.47
CA ILE A 68 2.43 10.36 -18.22
C ILE A 68 1.40 11.23 -18.95
N TYR A 69 0.74 10.70 -19.99
CA TYR A 69 -0.28 11.39 -20.79
C TYR A 69 -1.48 10.48 -21.06
N ASP A 70 -2.04 9.88 -20.00
CA ASP A 70 -3.19 8.96 -20.08
C ASP A 70 -4.37 9.54 -20.87
N ASP A 71 -4.69 10.81 -20.65
CA ASP A 71 -5.73 11.58 -21.35
C ASP A 71 -5.59 11.55 -22.88
N LEU A 72 -4.38 11.41 -23.41
CA LEU A 72 -4.15 11.26 -24.85
C LEU A 72 -4.58 9.89 -25.40
N PHE A 73 -4.80 8.89 -24.53
CA PHE A 73 -5.10 7.51 -24.90
C PHE A 73 -6.46 7.02 -24.38
N GLU A 74 -7.32 7.93 -23.91
CA GLU A 74 -8.63 7.57 -23.34
C GLU A 74 -9.86 7.90 -24.21
N ASP A 75 -9.73 8.74 -25.24
CA ASP A 75 -10.84 9.16 -26.12
C ASP A 75 -10.65 8.64 -27.55
N TRP A 76 -10.88 7.35 -27.78
CA TRP A 76 -10.72 6.74 -29.11
C TRP A 76 -11.83 7.15 -30.06
N SER A 77 -13.08 7.21 -29.60
CA SER A 77 -14.22 7.59 -30.45
C SER A 77 -14.09 8.99 -31.04
N LYS A 78 -13.49 9.94 -30.31
CA LYS A 78 -13.20 11.29 -30.84
C LYS A 78 -12.05 11.28 -31.84
N ARG A 79 -11.03 10.45 -31.62
CA ARG A 79 -9.82 10.41 -32.46
C ARG A 79 -10.03 9.66 -33.76
N ALA A 80 -10.73 8.54 -33.70
CA ALA A 80 -10.99 7.66 -34.83
C ALA A 80 -12.47 7.27 -34.81
N PRO A 81 -13.39 8.20 -35.15
CA PRO A 81 -14.81 7.90 -35.17
C PRO A 81 -15.12 6.81 -36.18
N ALA A 82 -15.99 5.87 -35.81
CA ALA A 82 -16.56 4.93 -36.77
C ALA A 82 -17.41 5.68 -37.80
N THR A 83 -17.33 5.22 -39.04
CA THR A 83 -18.10 5.75 -40.18
C THR A 83 -18.72 4.58 -40.92
N ASP A 84 -19.71 4.82 -41.77
CA ASP A 84 -20.36 3.76 -42.56
C ASP A 84 -19.35 2.98 -43.43
N ASN A 85 -18.32 3.67 -43.93
CA ASN A 85 -17.25 3.07 -44.75
C ASN A 85 -16.14 2.41 -43.91
N ALA A 86 -16.04 2.72 -42.61
CA ALA A 86 -15.06 2.16 -41.68
C ALA A 86 -15.72 1.93 -40.31
N PRO A 87 -16.62 0.94 -40.18
CA PRO A 87 -17.46 0.75 -39.00
C PRO A 87 -16.65 0.34 -37.75
N THR A 88 -15.44 -0.19 -37.93
CA THR A 88 -14.55 -0.61 -36.84
C THR A 88 -13.39 0.34 -36.59
N ALA A 89 -13.43 1.58 -37.11
CA ALA A 89 -12.30 2.51 -37.07
C ALA A 89 -11.81 2.80 -35.63
N THR A 90 -12.73 2.95 -34.67
CA THR A 90 -12.39 3.24 -33.27
C THR A 90 -11.73 2.04 -32.60
N ALA A 91 -12.33 0.86 -32.76
CA ALA A 91 -11.81 -0.41 -32.25
C ALA A 91 -10.44 -0.72 -32.84
N ARG A 92 -10.27 -0.55 -34.16
CA ARG A 92 -8.99 -0.70 -34.84
C ARG A 92 -7.93 0.24 -34.26
N ALA A 93 -8.26 1.53 -34.09
CA ALA A 93 -7.32 2.49 -33.52
C ALA A 93 -6.92 2.11 -32.08
N TYR A 94 -7.85 1.61 -31.27
CA TYR A 94 -7.54 1.09 -29.95
C TYR A 94 -6.60 -0.13 -30.01
N MET A 95 -6.89 -1.11 -30.86
CA MET A 95 -6.07 -2.32 -30.99
C MET A 95 -4.65 -2.00 -31.50
N GLU A 96 -4.54 -1.11 -32.47
CA GLU A 96 -3.26 -0.73 -33.07
C GLU A 96 -2.43 0.15 -32.11
N PHE A 97 -3.01 1.19 -31.51
CA PHE A 97 -2.24 2.20 -30.77
C PHE A 97 -2.25 1.99 -29.26
N ALA A 98 -3.36 1.49 -28.69
CA ALA A 98 -3.45 1.20 -27.26
C ALA A 98 -2.85 -0.16 -26.92
N ARG A 99 -2.90 -1.14 -27.82
CA ARG A 99 -2.44 -2.51 -27.58
C ARG A 99 -1.21 -2.94 -28.38
N SER A 100 -0.78 -2.12 -29.36
CA SER A 100 0.37 -2.39 -30.23
C SER A 100 0.23 -3.62 -31.13
N PHE A 101 -1.01 -4.03 -31.42
CA PHE A 101 -1.24 -5.17 -32.30
C PHE A 101 -1.06 -4.82 -33.77
N ASP A 102 -0.47 -5.75 -34.52
CA ASP A 102 -0.40 -5.68 -35.97
C ASP A 102 -1.77 -6.02 -36.57
N MET A 103 -2.38 -5.01 -37.19
CA MET A 103 -3.67 -5.15 -37.84
C MET A 103 -3.63 -6.13 -39.02
N SER A 104 -2.48 -6.40 -39.63
CA SER A 104 -2.36 -7.39 -40.71
C SER A 104 -2.74 -8.80 -40.24
N LEU A 105 -2.49 -9.11 -38.96
CA LEU A 105 -2.77 -10.41 -38.35
C LEU A 105 -4.21 -10.54 -37.85
N ILE A 106 -4.73 -9.48 -37.21
CA ILE A 106 -5.99 -9.56 -36.42
C ILE A 106 -7.22 -8.98 -37.11
N THR A 107 -7.08 -8.54 -38.37
CA THR A 107 -8.21 -8.00 -39.13
C THR A 107 -9.32 -9.04 -39.25
N GLY A 108 -10.55 -8.65 -38.89
CA GLY A 108 -11.74 -9.52 -38.93
C GLY A 108 -12.01 -10.33 -37.66
N TRP A 109 -11.13 -10.29 -36.66
CA TRP A 109 -11.33 -11.07 -35.41
C TRP A 109 -12.27 -10.40 -34.41
N PHE A 110 -12.52 -9.10 -34.58
CA PHE A 110 -13.32 -8.30 -33.67
C PHE A 110 -14.33 -7.42 -34.41
N THR A 111 -15.34 -6.99 -33.67
CA THR A 111 -16.32 -5.98 -34.09
C THR A 111 -16.29 -4.78 -33.15
N GLN A 112 -16.89 -3.68 -33.57
CA GLN A 112 -17.07 -2.48 -32.75
C GLN A 112 -18.55 -2.29 -32.43
N ASP A 113 -18.85 -1.87 -31.21
CA ASP A 113 -20.19 -1.39 -30.83
C ASP A 113 -20.06 -0.27 -29.78
N THR A 114 -21.17 0.09 -29.16
CA THR A 114 -21.29 1.07 -28.08
C THR A 114 -21.97 0.45 -26.87
N PHE A 115 -21.60 0.92 -25.68
CA PHE A 115 -22.21 0.51 -24.43
C PHE A 115 -22.55 1.74 -23.61
N PHE A 116 -23.72 1.71 -22.97
CA PHE A 116 -24.17 2.72 -22.02
C PHE A 116 -24.50 2.06 -20.67
N SER A 117 -23.97 2.63 -19.59
CA SER A 117 -24.32 2.22 -18.22
C SER A 117 -25.15 3.31 -17.56
N SER A 118 -26.39 2.98 -17.18
CA SER A 118 -27.24 3.86 -16.37
C SER A 118 -26.68 4.06 -14.96
N GLN A 119 -26.04 3.04 -14.38
CA GLN A 119 -25.43 3.13 -13.05
C GLN A 119 -24.29 4.14 -12.98
N HIS A 120 -23.52 4.26 -14.07
CA HIS A 120 -22.37 5.17 -14.15
C HIS A 120 -22.66 6.45 -14.94
N ASP A 121 -23.88 6.59 -15.45
CA ASP A 121 -24.30 7.66 -16.37
C ASP A 121 -23.26 7.97 -17.46
N ALA A 122 -22.76 6.91 -18.11
CA ALA A 122 -21.65 7.01 -19.04
C ALA A 122 -21.77 6.03 -20.22
N GLY A 123 -21.39 6.53 -21.40
CA GLY A 123 -21.22 5.74 -22.63
C GLY A 123 -19.76 5.52 -23.00
N SER A 124 -19.48 4.44 -23.72
CA SER A 124 -18.15 4.09 -24.23
C SER A 124 -18.27 3.32 -25.55
N ALA A 125 -17.38 3.59 -26.52
CA ALA A 125 -17.16 2.66 -27.62
C ALA A 125 -16.58 1.34 -27.08
N THR A 126 -16.81 0.24 -27.80
CA THR A 126 -16.39 -1.09 -27.37
C THR A 126 -15.74 -1.90 -28.48
N VAL A 127 -14.87 -2.84 -28.08
CA VAL A 127 -14.32 -3.89 -28.94
C VAL A 127 -14.93 -5.22 -28.51
N ARG A 128 -15.47 -5.99 -29.46
CA ARG A 128 -16.12 -7.28 -29.19
C ARG A 128 -15.45 -8.43 -29.91
N PHE A 129 -15.27 -9.53 -29.19
CA PHE A 129 -14.82 -10.81 -29.73
C PHE A 129 -15.94 -11.84 -29.57
N ALA A 130 -16.27 -12.54 -30.65
CA ALA A 130 -17.25 -13.61 -30.62
C ALA A 130 -16.73 -14.81 -29.81
N LEU A 131 -17.64 -15.49 -29.10
CA LEU A 131 -17.31 -16.65 -28.25
C LEU A 131 -17.88 -17.95 -28.83
N GLU A 132 -17.25 -19.08 -28.50
CA GLU A 132 -17.61 -20.41 -29.05
C GLU A 132 -19.06 -20.82 -28.71
N LYS A 133 -19.51 -20.54 -27.47
CA LYS A 133 -20.89 -20.83 -27.02
C LYS A 133 -21.92 -19.79 -27.47
N GLY A 134 -21.55 -18.88 -28.36
CA GLY A 134 -22.37 -17.73 -28.73
C GLY A 134 -22.15 -16.53 -27.81
N GLY A 135 -22.68 -15.38 -28.23
CA GLY A 135 -22.44 -14.10 -27.56
C GLY A 135 -21.04 -13.55 -27.82
N TYR A 136 -20.57 -12.69 -26.90
CA TYR A 136 -19.31 -11.97 -27.05
C TYR A 136 -18.66 -11.62 -25.72
N TRP A 137 -17.34 -11.45 -25.75
CA TRP A 137 -16.60 -10.68 -24.77
C TRP A 137 -16.39 -9.26 -25.29
N GLU A 138 -16.63 -8.26 -24.45
CA GLU A 138 -16.65 -6.84 -24.80
C GLU A 138 -15.73 -6.04 -23.89
N ARG A 139 -14.83 -5.26 -24.50
CA ARG A 139 -13.95 -4.31 -23.81
C ARG A 139 -14.47 -2.88 -23.98
N LEU A 140 -14.58 -2.14 -22.88
CA LEU A 140 -14.84 -0.70 -22.89
C LEU A 140 -13.52 0.04 -23.19
N ILE A 141 -13.53 0.88 -24.22
CA ILE A 141 -12.28 1.50 -24.72
C ILE A 141 -12.20 3.00 -24.50
N ASP A 142 -13.33 3.71 -24.37
CA ASP A 142 -13.33 5.14 -24.05
C ASP A 142 -13.47 5.39 -22.55
N ARG A 143 -12.49 6.10 -21.97
CA ARG A 143 -12.42 6.50 -20.56
C ARG A 143 -12.94 5.41 -19.60
N PRO A 144 -12.38 4.19 -19.65
CA PRO A 144 -12.93 3.04 -18.93
C PRO A 144 -12.92 3.21 -17.41
N ALA A 145 -12.09 4.10 -16.87
CA ALA A 145 -12.04 4.40 -15.43
C ALA A 145 -13.38 4.88 -14.86
N ARG A 146 -14.25 5.51 -15.68
CA ARG A 146 -15.60 5.96 -15.26
C ARG A 146 -16.55 4.82 -14.90
N PHE A 147 -16.26 3.60 -15.34
CA PHE A 147 -17.08 2.41 -15.09
C PHE A 147 -16.58 1.60 -13.87
N GLY A 148 -15.74 2.19 -13.02
CA GLY A 148 -15.20 1.54 -11.83
C GLY A 148 -14.43 0.26 -12.16
N LYS A 149 -14.87 -0.88 -11.60
CA LYS A 149 -14.25 -2.19 -11.84
C LYS A 149 -14.67 -2.84 -13.17
N MET A 150 -15.74 -2.37 -13.80
CA MET A 150 -16.25 -2.93 -15.05
C MET A 150 -15.49 -2.35 -16.24
N LYS A 151 -14.32 -2.91 -16.53
CA LYS A 151 -13.51 -2.53 -17.72
C LYS A 151 -13.77 -3.44 -18.94
N ALA A 152 -14.30 -4.63 -18.69
CA ALA A 152 -14.71 -5.59 -19.70
C ALA A 152 -15.93 -6.37 -19.19
N ARG A 153 -16.67 -6.98 -20.09
CA ARG A 153 -17.90 -7.73 -19.78
C ARG A 153 -18.16 -8.82 -20.80
N PHE A 154 -19.00 -9.77 -20.43
CA PHE A 154 -19.60 -10.72 -21.35
C PHE A 154 -21.02 -10.26 -21.70
N LYS A 155 -21.54 -10.73 -22.83
CA LYS A 155 -22.97 -10.54 -23.16
C LYS A 155 -23.83 -11.08 -21.99
N PRO A 156 -24.77 -10.29 -21.45
CA PRO A 156 -25.63 -10.73 -20.35
C PRO A 156 -26.41 -12.00 -20.72
N GLY A 157 -26.46 -12.95 -19.78
CA GLY A 157 -27.16 -14.22 -19.96
C GLY A 157 -26.36 -15.32 -20.66
N GLU A 158 -25.21 -15.00 -21.28
CA GLU A 158 -24.34 -15.99 -21.92
C GLU A 158 -23.23 -16.45 -20.96
N SER A 159 -22.82 -17.72 -21.08
CA SER A 159 -21.75 -18.30 -20.26
C SER A 159 -20.57 -18.74 -21.12
N TYR A 160 -19.38 -18.29 -20.73
CA TYR A 160 -18.10 -18.69 -21.31
C TYR A 160 -17.47 -19.89 -20.58
N LYS A 161 -18.08 -20.38 -19.50
CA LYS A 161 -17.50 -21.46 -18.69
C LYS A 161 -17.37 -22.76 -19.49
N GLY A 162 -16.27 -23.48 -19.25
CA GLY A 162 -15.96 -24.76 -19.90
C GLY A 162 -15.27 -24.61 -21.24
N VAL A 163 -15.20 -23.41 -21.84
CA VAL A 163 -14.57 -23.19 -23.15
C VAL A 163 -13.47 -22.13 -23.10
N TRP A 164 -12.59 -22.14 -24.09
CA TRP A 164 -11.64 -21.06 -24.34
C TRP A 164 -12.05 -20.20 -25.54
N TRP A 165 -11.47 -19.01 -25.64
CA TRP A 165 -11.43 -18.28 -26.90
C TRP A 165 -10.15 -18.64 -27.66
N CYS A 166 -10.29 -19.07 -28.91
CA CYS A 166 -9.18 -19.46 -29.77
C CYS A 166 -8.98 -18.40 -30.87
N PRO A 167 -7.79 -17.78 -30.99
CA PRO A 167 -7.49 -16.93 -32.14
C PRO A 167 -7.69 -17.69 -33.46
N PRO A 168 -8.30 -17.09 -34.49
CA PRO A 168 -8.56 -17.76 -35.76
C PRO A 168 -7.32 -18.31 -36.49
N CYS A 169 -6.12 -17.83 -36.17
CA CYS A 169 -4.87 -18.32 -36.77
C CYS A 169 -4.24 -19.53 -36.07
N VAL A 170 -4.83 -20.01 -34.96
CA VAL A 170 -4.26 -21.12 -34.17
C VAL A 170 -4.85 -22.45 -34.62
N GLU A 171 -4.01 -23.27 -35.25
CA GLU A 171 -4.37 -24.61 -35.73
C GLU A 171 -4.25 -25.67 -34.61
N LEU A 172 -5.34 -25.90 -33.90
CA LEU A 172 -5.38 -26.77 -32.70
C LEU A 172 -5.04 -28.24 -32.97
N LEU A 173 -5.28 -28.75 -34.17
CA LEU A 173 -5.02 -30.15 -34.51
C LEU A 173 -3.53 -30.43 -34.78
N GLU A 174 -2.77 -29.42 -35.19
CA GLU A 174 -1.37 -29.56 -35.59
C GLU A 174 -0.38 -29.05 -34.53
N VAL A 175 -0.84 -28.18 -33.63
CA VAL A 175 0.02 -27.54 -32.63
C VAL A 175 0.73 -28.57 -31.74
N LYS A 176 2.03 -28.40 -31.49
CA LYS A 176 2.80 -29.27 -30.58
C LYS A 176 2.73 -28.81 -29.13
N GLU A 177 2.62 -27.49 -28.94
CA GLU A 177 2.54 -26.86 -27.63
C GLU A 177 1.51 -25.73 -27.67
N LEU A 178 0.55 -25.76 -26.74
CA LEU A 178 -0.54 -24.80 -26.66
C LEU A 178 -0.48 -24.04 -25.32
N TRP A 179 -0.42 -22.72 -25.41
CA TRP A 179 -0.43 -21.84 -24.24
C TRP A 179 -1.87 -21.46 -23.86
N ILE A 180 -2.19 -21.51 -22.58
CA ILE A 180 -3.51 -21.12 -22.05
C ILE A 180 -3.30 -19.90 -21.14
N VAL A 181 -3.77 -18.74 -21.59
CA VAL A 181 -3.65 -17.46 -20.88
C VAL A 181 -4.98 -16.97 -20.34
N GLU A 182 -4.95 -15.95 -19.49
CA GLU A 182 -6.16 -15.39 -18.89
C GLU A 182 -6.98 -14.55 -19.88
N GLY A 183 -6.41 -13.50 -20.48
CA GLY A 183 -7.15 -12.57 -21.34
C GLY A 183 -7.10 -12.87 -22.84
N ILE A 184 -8.12 -12.41 -23.59
CA ILE A 184 -8.13 -12.47 -25.06
C ILE A 184 -6.96 -11.66 -25.64
N PHE A 185 -6.67 -10.49 -25.06
CA PHE A 185 -5.54 -9.67 -25.49
C PHE A 185 -4.18 -10.32 -25.21
N ASP A 186 -4.07 -11.15 -24.18
CA ASP A 186 -2.85 -11.92 -23.90
C ASP A 186 -2.63 -13.02 -24.94
N ALA A 187 -3.70 -13.69 -25.37
CA ALA A 187 -3.63 -14.71 -26.40
C ALA A 187 -3.22 -14.08 -27.74
N ILE A 188 -3.82 -12.93 -28.08
CA ILE A 188 -3.44 -12.14 -29.26
C ILE A 188 -1.97 -11.69 -29.16
N ALA A 189 -1.54 -11.21 -27.99
CA ALA A 189 -0.16 -10.78 -27.78
C ALA A 189 0.86 -11.91 -28.05
N LEU A 190 0.59 -13.12 -27.56
CA LEU A 190 1.47 -14.28 -27.76
C LEU A 190 1.54 -14.74 -29.23
N VAL A 191 0.41 -14.75 -29.97
CA VAL A 191 0.42 -15.18 -31.38
C VAL A 191 1.19 -14.23 -32.30
N HIS A 192 1.32 -12.94 -31.94
CA HIS A 192 2.21 -12.01 -32.66
C HIS A 192 3.69 -12.42 -32.58
N HIS A 193 4.06 -13.28 -31.62
CA HIS A 193 5.41 -13.78 -31.43
C HIS A 193 5.53 -15.28 -31.71
N GLY A 194 4.62 -15.83 -32.51
CA GLY A 194 4.66 -17.23 -32.94
C GLY A 194 4.34 -18.24 -31.84
N VAL A 195 3.81 -17.79 -30.71
CA VAL A 195 3.37 -18.67 -29.61
C VAL A 195 1.89 -18.97 -29.78
N ALA A 196 1.55 -20.22 -30.08
CA ALA A 196 0.16 -20.65 -30.20
C ALA A 196 -0.54 -20.59 -28.83
N ALA A 197 -1.52 -19.69 -28.69
CA ALA A 197 -2.17 -19.40 -27.42
C ALA A 197 -3.70 -19.29 -27.54
N VAL A 198 -4.40 -19.72 -26.49
CA VAL A 198 -5.85 -19.58 -26.31
C VAL A 198 -6.13 -18.88 -24.98
N SER A 199 -7.29 -18.22 -24.87
CA SER A 199 -7.69 -17.52 -23.65
C SER A 199 -8.76 -18.30 -22.88
N ALA A 200 -8.50 -18.62 -21.61
CA ALA A 200 -9.51 -19.13 -20.69
C ALA A 200 -10.53 -18.04 -20.25
N MET A 201 -10.29 -16.78 -20.64
CA MET A 201 -11.06 -15.57 -20.34
C MET A 201 -11.16 -15.18 -18.85
N SER A 202 -10.70 -16.05 -17.94
CA SER A 202 -10.53 -15.78 -16.52
C SER A 202 -9.55 -16.80 -15.90
N SER A 203 -8.77 -16.37 -14.92
CA SER A 203 -7.91 -17.27 -14.13
C SER A 203 -8.66 -18.41 -13.42
N ASN A 204 -9.93 -18.20 -13.06
CA ASN A 204 -10.73 -19.21 -12.36
C ASN A 204 -11.58 -20.11 -13.28
N ALA A 205 -11.46 -19.96 -14.60
CA ALA A 205 -12.22 -20.74 -15.57
C ALA A 205 -11.37 -21.87 -16.15
N PHE A 206 -11.78 -23.11 -15.92
CA PHE A 206 -11.18 -24.27 -16.55
C PHE A 206 -11.89 -24.60 -17.87
N PRO A 207 -11.20 -24.61 -19.02
CA PRO A 207 -11.78 -24.89 -20.33
C PRO A 207 -11.93 -26.41 -20.55
N ASP A 208 -12.68 -27.10 -19.69
CA ASP A 208 -12.76 -28.56 -19.68
C ASP A 208 -13.42 -29.15 -20.94
N GLU A 209 -14.46 -28.49 -21.47
CA GLU A 209 -15.13 -28.92 -22.69
C GLU A 209 -14.21 -28.78 -23.90
N SER A 210 -13.51 -27.65 -24.04
CA SER A 210 -12.55 -27.45 -25.13
C SER A 210 -11.36 -28.43 -25.03
N LEU A 211 -10.85 -28.71 -23.82
CA LEU A 211 -9.79 -29.70 -23.61
C LEU A 211 -10.23 -31.12 -23.97
N LYS A 212 -11.43 -31.53 -23.54
CA LYS A 212 -12.00 -32.85 -23.88
C LYS A 212 -12.23 -32.99 -25.39
N ARG A 213 -12.73 -31.93 -26.03
CA ARG A 213 -12.91 -31.88 -27.49
C ARG A 213 -11.58 -32.02 -28.21
N LEU A 214 -10.56 -31.25 -27.81
CA LEU A 214 -9.22 -31.33 -28.38
C LEU A 214 -8.61 -32.74 -28.20
N ALA A 215 -8.79 -33.34 -27.03
CA ALA A 215 -8.28 -34.69 -26.76
C ALA A 215 -8.95 -35.75 -27.64
N LYS A 216 -10.27 -35.62 -27.84
CA LYS A 216 -11.04 -36.48 -28.74
C LYS A 216 -10.58 -36.33 -30.19
N ASP A 217 -10.44 -35.09 -30.66
CA ASP A 217 -10.11 -34.80 -32.06
C ASP A 217 -8.67 -35.17 -32.43
N ARG A 218 -7.78 -35.39 -31.44
CA ARG A 218 -6.36 -35.71 -31.65
C ARG A 218 -5.98 -37.17 -31.35
N GLU A 219 -6.94 -38.03 -30.99
CA GLU A 219 -6.77 -39.49 -30.81
C GLU A 219 -5.48 -39.87 -30.03
N GLY A 220 -5.17 -39.16 -28.95
CA GLY A 220 -4.00 -39.44 -28.09
C GLY A 220 -2.69 -38.73 -28.47
N LYS A 221 -2.61 -38.05 -29.62
CA LYS A 221 -1.47 -37.16 -29.97
C LYS A 221 -1.63 -35.77 -29.36
N LEU A 222 -1.76 -35.72 -28.04
CA LEU A 222 -2.05 -34.49 -27.28
C LEU A 222 -0.88 -33.49 -27.35
N PRO A 223 -1.15 -32.18 -27.50
CA PRO A 223 -0.11 -31.16 -27.36
C PRO A 223 0.34 -31.04 -25.91
N LYS A 224 1.53 -30.49 -25.69
CA LYS A 224 1.93 -29.99 -24.38
C LYS A 224 1.12 -28.73 -24.05
N LEU A 225 0.58 -28.63 -22.83
CA LEU A 225 -0.11 -27.43 -22.36
C LEU A 225 0.81 -26.58 -21.50
N VAL A 226 0.81 -25.26 -21.73
CA VAL A 226 1.52 -24.28 -20.89
C VAL A 226 0.50 -23.34 -20.25
N TRP A 227 0.30 -23.48 -18.95
CA TRP A 227 -0.61 -22.62 -18.18
C TRP A 227 0.07 -21.28 -17.87
N ALA A 228 -0.38 -20.23 -18.54
CA ALA A 228 0.23 -18.91 -18.55
C ALA A 228 -0.75 -17.83 -18.02
N LEU A 229 -1.42 -18.13 -16.91
CA LEU A 229 -2.37 -17.23 -16.24
C LEU A 229 -1.65 -16.06 -15.54
N ASP A 230 -2.40 -15.01 -15.18
CA ASP A 230 -1.84 -13.86 -14.47
C ASP A 230 -1.16 -14.26 -13.17
N ASN A 231 -0.02 -13.64 -12.87
CA ASN A 231 0.78 -13.93 -11.69
C ASN A 231 0.31 -13.14 -10.47
N GLU A 232 -0.95 -13.35 -10.08
CA GLU A 232 -1.52 -12.82 -8.85
C GLU A 232 -1.62 -13.92 -7.77
N PRO A 233 -1.46 -13.58 -6.47
CA PRO A 233 -1.52 -14.58 -5.40
C PRO A 233 -2.80 -15.45 -5.42
N GLY A 234 -3.95 -14.85 -5.76
CA GLY A 234 -5.22 -15.58 -5.89
C GLY A 234 -5.28 -16.54 -7.09
N ALA A 235 -4.51 -16.29 -8.15
CA ALA A 235 -4.48 -17.10 -9.38
C ALA A 235 -3.55 -18.33 -9.26
N HIS A 236 -2.63 -18.34 -8.31
CA HIS A 236 -1.67 -19.44 -8.09
C HIS A 236 -2.38 -20.76 -7.76
N ALA A 237 -3.41 -20.71 -6.92
CA ALA A 237 -4.20 -21.88 -6.55
C ALA A 237 -4.93 -22.48 -7.77
N TYR A 238 -5.49 -21.62 -8.62
CA TYR A 238 -6.16 -22.05 -9.85
C TYR A 238 -5.17 -22.68 -10.84
N THR A 239 -4.00 -22.07 -11.05
CA THR A 239 -2.97 -22.63 -11.95
C THR A 239 -2.58 -24.05 -11.54
N LYS A 240 -2.28 -24.28 -10.25
CA LYS A 240 -1.98 -25.62 -9.73
C LYS A 240 -3.13 -26.60 -9.95
N ARG A 241 -4.37 -26.16 -9.69
CA ARG A 241 -5.57 -26.98 -9.88
C ARG A 241 -5.77 -27.38 -11.35
N TRP A 242 -5.61 -26.44 -12.28
CA TRP A 242 -5.81 -26.69 -13.71
C TRP A 242 -4.74 -27.58 -14.30
N VAL A 243 -3.48 -27.39 -13.88
CA VAL A 243 -2.39 -28.31 -14.23
C VAL A 243 -2.71 -29.73 -13.78
N ARG A 244 -3.19 -29.91 -12.54
CA ARG A 244 -3.59 -31.24 -12.04
C ARG A 244 -4.74 -31.83 -12.87
N GLN A 245 -5.81 -31.09 -13.08
CA GLN A 245 -6.97 -31.58 -13.83
C GLN A 245 -6.65 -31.88 -15.30
N ALA A 246 -5.80 -31.08 -15.93
CA ALA A 246 -5.35 -31.35 -17.30
C ALA A 246 -4.43 -32.57 -17.39
N ARG A 247 -3.57 -32.82 -16.39
CA ARG A 247 -2.79 -34.06 -16.27
C ARG A 247 -3.70 -35.29 -16.12
N GLU A 248 -4.80 -35.18 -15.37
CA GLU A 248 -5.82 -36.23 -15.24
C GLU A 248 -6.52 -36.54 -16.58
N LEU A 249 -6.58 -35.58 -17.50
CA LEU A 249 -7.05 -35.77 -18.89
C LEU A 249 -5.97 -36.31 -19.85
N GLY A 250 -4.76 -36.59 -19.36
CA GLY A 250 -3.65 -37.16 -20.14
C GLY A 250 -2.69 -36.14 -20.76
N PHE A 251 -2.87 -34.84 -20.53
CA PHE A 251 -1.98 -33.82 -21.09
C PHE A 251 -0.67 -33.68 -20.31
N VAL A 252 0.44 -33.52 -21.03
CA VAL A 252 1.69 -33.03 -20.44
C VAL A 252 1.55 -31.54 -20.17
N CYS A 253 1.72 -31.12 -18.92
CA CYS A 253 1.49 -29.73 -18.50
C CYS A 253 2.73 -29.06 -17.90
N GLU A 254 3.01 -27.85 -18.37
CA GLU A 254 3.94 -26.87 -17.80
C GLU A 254 3.17 -25.60 -17.40
N ALA A 255 3.85 -24.65 -16.77
CA ALA A 255 3.30 -23.33 -16.48
C ALA A 255 4.31 -22.24 -16.82
N ALA A 256 3.82 -21.03 -17.04
CA ALA A 256 4.62 -19.82 -17.22
C ALA A 256 4.01 -18.68 -16.39
N GLN A 257 4.84 -17.91 -15.68
CA GLN A 257 4.41 -16.83 -14.79
C GLN A 257 5.30 -15.61 -14.98
N ILE A 258 4.72 -14.48 -15.38
CA ILE A 258 5.46 -13.23 -15.55
C ILE A 258 5.87 -12.70 -14.17
N PRO A 259 7.17 -12.47 -13.89
CA PRO A 259 7.60 -11.90 -12.62
C PRO A 259 7.03 -10.50 -12.40
N GLN A 260 6.31 -10.31 -11.30
CA GLN A 260 5.73 -9.01 -10.92
C GLN A 260 6.78 -8.22 -10.12
N ARG A 261 7.40 -7.22 -10.75
CA ARG A 261 8.40 -6.35 -10.12
C ARG A 261 7.76 -5.07 -9.63
N ASP A 262 8.28 -4.51 -8.54
CA ASP A 262 7.96 -3.16 -8.04
C ASP A 262 6.47 -2.91 -7.73
N GLY A 263 5.72 -3.95 -7.36
CA GLY A 263 4.29 -3.82 -7.00
C GLY A 263 3.37 -3.47 -8.17
N ARG A 264 3.87 -3.51 -9.41
CA ARG A 264 3.09 -3.24 -10.62
C ARG A 264 2.68 -4.54 -11.30
N LYS A 265 1.39 -4.66 -11.62
CA LYS A 265 0.88 -5.75 -12.45
C LYS A 265 1.39 -5.61 -13.89
N VAL A 266 1.95 -6.69 -14.42
CA VAL A 266 2.42 -6.85 -15.80
C VAL A 266 1.78 -8.11 -16.37
N ASP A 267 1.03 -7.95 -17.46
CA ASP A 267 0.41 -9.05 -18.22
C ASP A 267 1.18 -9.36 -19.54
N TRP A 268 0.68 -10.30 -20.35
CA TRP A 268 1.35 -10.68 -21.60
C TRP A 268 1.21 -9.58 -22.66
N ASN A 269 0.11 -8.82 -22.66
CA ASN A 269 -0.03 -7.66 -23.52
C ASN A 269 0.96 -6.54 -23.17
N ASP A 270 1.26 -6.33 -21.89
CA ASP A 270 2.28 -5.38 -21.44
C ASP A 270 3.69 -5.82 -21.91
N LEU A 271 4.02 -7.11 -21.82
CA LEU A 271 5.28 -7.62 -22.37
C LEU A 271 5.35 -7.47 -23.89
N HIS A 272 4.27 -7.81 -24.60
CA HIS A 272 4.18 -7.60 -26.05
C HIS A 272 4.42 -6.14 -26.44
N GLN A 273 3.80 -5.18 -25.73
CA GLN A 273 4.04 -3.76 -25.99
C GLN A 273 5.51 -3.36 -25.76
N ARG A 274 6.20 -3.97 -24.79
CA ARG A 274 7.64 -3.76 -24.57
C ARG A 274 8.48 -4.35 -25.69
N TRP A 275 8.17 -5.56 -26.15
CA TRP A 275 8.85 -6.19 -27.27
C TRP A 275 8.64 -5.42 -28.57
N TRP A 276 7.41 -4.94 -28.81
CA TRP A 276 7.05 -4.11 -29.96
C TRP A 276 7.86 -2.81 -30.03
N ALA A 277 8.28 -2.26 -28.88
CA ALA A 277 9.11 -1.06 -28.82
C ALA A 277 10.58 -1.30 -29.21
N ILE A 278 11.02 -2.56 -29.36
CA ILE A 278 12.37 -2.92 -29.78
C ILE A 278 12.43 -2.94 -31.32
N ASP A 279 13.28 -2.11 -31.91
CA ASP A 279 13.35 -1.93 -33.38
C ASP A 279 14.02 -3.08 -34.12
N GLU A 280 15.11 -3.59 -33.56
CA GLU A 280 15.90 -4.63 -34.21
C GLU A 280 15.24 -5.99 -33.97
N ASP A 281 14.76 -6.63 -35.04
CA ASP A 281 14.02 -7.88 -34.96
C ASP A 281 14.79 -9.00 -34.26
N ASP A 282 16.12 -9.08 -34.46
CA ASP A 282 16.98 -10.04 -33.76
C ASP A 282 16.99 -9.80 -32.24
N LYS A 283 17.13 -8.53 -31.81
CA LYS A 283 17.10 -8.16 -30.39
C LYS A 283 15.72 -8.36 -29.79
N ARG A 284 14.66 -8.08 -30.55
CA ARG A 284 13.27 -8.33 -30.12
C ARG A 284 13.07 -9.82 -29.89
N THR A 285 13.51 -10.65 -30.82
CA THR A 285 13.42 -12.12 -30.73
C THR A 285 14.20 -12.64 -29.54
N GLU A 286 15.45 -12.20 -29.36
CA GLU A 286 16.29 -12.57 -28.22
C GLU A 286 15.64 -12.18 -26.89
N GLN A 287 15.14 -10.95 -26.77
CA GLN A 287 14.47 -10.46 -25.56
C GLN A 287 13.17 -11.23 -25.28
N THR A 288 12.38 -11.51 -26.32
CA THR A 288 11.15 -12.31 -26.20
C THR A 288 11.47 -13.70 -25.65
N GLN A 289 12.48 -14.37 -26.20
CA GLN A 289 12.89 -15.70 -25.73
C GLN A 289 13.43 -15.69 -24.30
N LYS A 290 14.18 -14.66 -23.92
CA LYS A 290 14.63 -14.47 -22.53
C LYS A 290 13.44 -14.34 -21.58
N ASP A 291 12.47 -13.48 -21.90
CA ASP A 291 11.31 -13.25 -21.05
C ASP A 291 10.41 -14.50 -20.95
N LEU A 292 10.20 -15.23 -22.05
CA LEU A 292 9.48 -16.52 -22.05
C LEU A 292 10.20 -17.58 -21.20
N THR A 293 11.53 -17.65 -21.29
CA THR A 293 12.35 -18.59 -20.50
C THR A 293 12.26 -18.28 -19.01
N VAL A 294 12.34 -17.00 -18.63
CA VAL A 294 12.12 -16.54 -17.26
C VAL A 294 10.72 -16.88 -16.80
N ALA A 295 9.69 -16.62 -17.61
CA ALA A 295 8.31 -16.91 -17.25
C ALA A 295 8.10 -18.42 -17.01
N ARG A 296 8.64 -19.29 -17.87
CA ARG A 296 8.60 -20.75 -17.66
C ARG A 296 9.30 -21.18 -16.38
N HIS A 297 10.45 -20.59 -16.06
CA HIS A 297 11.14 -20.88 -14.80
C HIS A 297 10.24 -20.59 -13.59
N HIS A 298 9.62 -19.41 -13.55
CA HIS A 298 8.69 -19.05 -12.47
C HIS A 298 7.43 -19.92 -12.46
N GLY A 299 6.92 -20.33 -13.62
CA GLY A 299 5.82 -21.28 -13.70
C GLY A 299 6.20 -22.67 -13.18
N ALA A 300 7.39 -23.18 -13.53
CA ALA A 300 7.92 -24.44 -13.00
C ALA A 300 8.09 -24.41 -11.47
N LEU A 301 8.53 -23.28 -10.90
CA LEU A 301 8.59 -23.08 -9.45
C LEU A 301 7.19 -23.07 -8.80
N LEU A 302 6.18 -22.54 -9.49
CA LEU A 302 4.81 -22.48 -9.00
C LEU A 302 4.18 -23.88 -8.94
N ILE A 303 4.38 -24.70 -9.98
CA ILE A 303 3.72 -26.01 -10.12
C ILE A 303 4.55 -27.19 -9.60
N ALA A 304 5.69 -26.93 -8.94
CA ALA A 304 6.49 -27.98 -8.31
C ALA A 304 5.65 -28.75 -7.28
N ASP A 305 5.67 -30.08 -7.34
CA ASP A 305 4.79 -30.92 -6.52
C ASP A 305 5.32 -31.08 -5.08
N ASN A 306 6.63 -30.88 -4.89
CA ASN A 306 7.29 -30.93 -3.59
C ASN A 306 8.51 -30.00 -3.52
N ALA A 307 9.07 -29.85 -2.32
CA ALA A 307 10.22 -28.98 -2.08
C ALA A 307 11.49 -29.43 -2.85
N THR A 308 11.68 -30.73 -3.06
CA THR A 308 12.84 -31.28 -3.81
C THR A 308 12.77 -30.88 -5.27
N GLU A 309 11.62 -31.03 -5.93
CA GLU A 309 11.42 -30.59 -7.31
C GLU A 309 11.63 -29.09 -7.47
N LYS A 310 11.11 -28.30 -6.52
CA LYS A 310 11.32 -26.85 -6.53
C LYS A 310 12.81 -26.50 -6.39
N ALA A 311 13.54 -27.21 -5.52
CA ALA A 311 14.98 -27.02 -5.36
C ALA A 311 15.74 -27.38 -6.64
N LEU A 312 15.37 -28.44 -7.35
CA LEU A 312 15.96 -28.79 -8.64
C LEU A 312 15.77 -27.69 -9.69
N VAL A 313 14.57 -27.13 -9.80
CA VAL A 313 14.29 -26.03 -10.72
C VAL A 313 15.15 -24.80 -10.38
N LEU A 314 15.35 -24.49 -9.10
CA LEU A 314 16.23 -23.40 -8.65
C LEU A 314 17.71 -23.70 -8.94
N PHE A 315 18.14 -24.94 -8.70
CA PHE A 315 19.50 -25.40 -8.95
C PHE A 315 19.86 -25.34 -10.43
N ASP A 316 18.98 -25.81 -11.31
CA ASP A 316 19.21 -25.76 -12.76
C ASP A 316 19.30 -24.32 -13.29
N TRP A 317 18.62 -23.38 -12.63
CA TRP A 317 18.63 -21.97 -13.01
C TRP A 317 19.87 -21.20 -12.54
N LYS A 318 20.23 -21.30 -11.25
CA LYS A 318 21.34 -20.51 -10.67
C LYS A 318 22.66 -21.29 -10.51
N ARG A 319 22.63 -22.62 -10.62
CA ARG A 319 23.76 -23.54 -10.36
C ARG A 319 24.47 -23.31 -9.01
N ARG A 320 23.73 -22.86 -8.00
CA ARG A 320 24.24 -22.67 -6.63
C ARG A 320 24.23 -24.00 -5.89
N SER A 321 25.32 -24.35 -5.22
CA SER A 321 25.42 -25.58 -4.42
C SER A 321 24.62 -25.53 -3.12
N GLU A 322 24.28 -24.34 -2.61
CA GLU A 322 23.57 -24.17 -1.35
C GLU A 322 22.67 -22.93 -1.39
N PHE A 323 21.43 -23.02 -0.92
CA PHE A 323 20.47 -21.91 -0.86
C PHE A 323 19.22 -22.26 -0.02
N HIS A 324 18.47 -21.24 0.42
CA HIS A 324 17.16 -21.44 1.01
C HIS A 324 16.04 -21.45 -0.05
N LEU A 325 14.93 -22.11 0.25
CA LEU A 325 13.72 -22.07 -0.57
C LEU A 325 12.45 -22.16 0.28
N GLU A 326 11.40 -21.51 -0.21
CA GLU A 326 10.06 -21.59 0.36
C GLU A 326 9.24 -22.69 -0.34
N PHE A 327 8.57 -23.54 0.43
CA PHE A 327 7.57 -24.47 -0.11
C PHE A 327 6.46 -24.73 0.92
N GLY A 328 5.19 -24.56 0.51
CA GLY A 328 4.03 -24.82 1.39
C GLY A 328 4.07 -24.07 2.72
N ASN A 329 4.36 -22.76 2.69
CA ASN A 329 4.53 -21.88 3.85
C ASN A 329 5.53 -22.40 4.89
N ARG A 330 6.61 -23.04 4.42
CA ARG A 330 7.75 -23.47 5.23
C ARG A 330 9.05 -23.08 4.55
N LEU A 331 10.08 -22.84 5.35
CA LEU A 331 11.43 -22.59 4.87
C LEU A 331 12.27 -23.87 4.89
N TYR A 332 12.91 -24.14 3.76
CA TYR A 332 13.84 -25.24 3.56
C TYR A 332 15.21 -24.70 3.20
N TRP A 333 16.23 -25.51 3.45
CA TRP A 333 17.60 -25.30 3.05
C TRP A 333 18.02 -26.43 2.13
N PHE A 334 18.48 -26.07 0.95
CA PHE A 334 19.06 -26.99 -0.02
C PHE A 334 20.58 -26.90 0.06
N LYS A 335 21.23 -28.06 0.11
CA LYS A 335 22.68 -28.21 0.00
C LYS A 335 23.02 -29.45 -0.80
N LEU A 336 23.69 -29.25 -1.93
CA LEU A 336 24.15 -30.33 -2.79
C LEU A 336 25.55 -30.80 -2.39
N ASP A 337 25.64 -32.04 -1.92
CA ASP A 337 26.89 -32.78 -1.80
C ASP A 337 27.09 -33.60 -3.08
N LEU A 338 28.04 -33.17 -3.93
CA LEU A 338 28.28 -33.77 -5.24
C LEU A 338 28.75 -35.23 -5.15
N GLU A 339 29.50 -35.59 -4.11
CA GLU A 339 30.00 -36.96 -3.94
C GLU A 339 28.84 -37.90 -3.61
N LYS A 340 27.99 -37.52 -2.66
CA LYS A 340 26.80 -38.30 -2.31
C LYS A 340 25.79 -38.36 -3.45
N PHE A 341 25.62 -37.26 -4.17
CA PHE A 341 24.74 -37.22 -5.32
C PHE A 341 25.23 -38.13 -6.44
N ASN A 342 26.52 -38.10 -6.78
CA ASN A 342 27.09 -38.96 -7.82
C ASN A 342 27.00 -40.44 -7.43
N ARG A 343 27.28 -40.79 -6.16
CA ARG A 343 27.09 -42.15 -5.67
C ARG A 343 25.63 -42.59 -5.78
N ALA A 344 24.68 -41.76 -5.34
CA ALA A 344 23.25 -42.08 -5.45
C ALA A 344 22.77 -42.19 -6.90
N MET A 345 23.33 -41.39 -7.82
CA MET A 345 23.06 -41.51 -9.26
C MET A 345 23.59 -42.82 -9.83
N GLN A 346 24.82 -43.22 -9.48
CA GLN A 346 25.40 -44.50 -9.88
C GLN A 346 24.59 -45.68 -9.33
N ASP A 347 24.21 -45.64 -8.05
CA ASP A 347 23.39 -46.68 -7.42
C ASP A 347 22.02 -46.83 -8.13
N LEU A 348 21.44 -45.74 -8.66
CA LEU A 348 20.20 -45.76 -9.44
C LEU A 348 20.40 -46.22 -10.89
N GLU A 349 21.55 -45.93 -11.50
CA GLU A 349 21.91 -46.39 -12.85
C GLU A 349 22.21 -47.89 -12.87
N ASP A 350 22.85 -48.41 -11.82
CA ASP A 350 23.21 -49.81 -11.64
C ASP A 350 22.09 -50.63 -10.94
N SER A 351 20.94 -50.01 -10.66
CA SER A 351 19.82 -50.67 -9.95
C SER A 351 19.14 -51.74 -10.81
N GLU A 352 19.00 -52.94 -10.25
CA GLU A 352 18.20 -54.03 -10.84
C GLU A 352 16.69 -53.88 -10.56
N HIS A 353 16.27 -52.87 -9.79
CA HIS A 353 14.86 -52.63 -9.52
C HIS A 353 14.15 -52.09 -10.76
N GLN A 354 13.09 -52.77 -11.18
CA GLN A 354 12.29 -52.40 -12.36
C GLN A 354 11.79 -50.95 -12.30
N ASP A 355 11.43 -50.46 -11.13
CA ASP A 355 10.97 -49.08 -10.92
C ASP A 355 12.06 -48.04 -11.17
N ASP A 356 13.34 -48.36 -10.93
CA ASP A 356 14.48 -47.45 -11.13
C ASP A 356 14.89 -47.37 -12.59
N GLN A 357 14.81 -48.49 -13.31
CA GLN A 357 15.12 -48.56 -14.74
C GLN A 357 14.11 -47.77 -15.59
N LEU A 358 12.86 -47.67 -15.13
CA LEU A 358 11.79 -46.91 -15.78
C LEU A 358 11.87 -45.39 -15.54
N LEU A 359 12.72 -44.92 -14.62
CA LEU A 359 12.89 -43.50 -14.35
C LEU A 359 13.59 -42.81 -15.52
N ASN A 360 13.04 -41.69 -15.98
CA ASN A 360 13.76 -40.79 -16.88
C ASN A 360 14.86 -40.01 -16.14
N ASP A 361 15.78 -39.37 -16.86
CA ASP A 361 16.91 -38.63 -16.28
C ASP A 361 16.49 -37.61 -15.21
N LYS A 362 15.35 -36.91 -15.41
CA LYS A 362 14.83 -35.93 -14.46
C LYS A 362 14.35 -36.60 -13.17
N GLN A 363 13.65 -37.73 -13.29
CA GLN A 363 13.16 -38.51 -12.16
C GLN A 363 14.30 -39.19 -11.40
N ARG A 364 15.32 -39.71 -12.09
CA ARG A 364 16.53 -40.25 -11.44
C ARG A 364 17.25 -39.19 -10.64
N ARG A 365 17.50 -38.01 -11.22
CA ARG A 365 18.12 -36.88 -10.50
C ARG A 365 17.31 -36.46 -9.27
N ALA A 366 15.98 -36.43 -9.36
CA ALA A 366 15.13 -36.13 -8.21
C ALA A 366 15.21 -37.19 -7.11
N LYS A 367 15.24 -38.47 -7.49
CA LYS A 367 15.37 -39.58 -6.55
C LYS A 367 16.76 -39.60 -5.88
N ALA A 368 17.83 -39.37 -6.64
CA ALA A 368 19.19 -39.23 -6.10
C ALA A 368 19.30 -38.06 -5.11
N MET A 369 18.70 -36.90 -5.42
CA MET A 369 18.66 -35.75 -4.50
C MET A 369 17.93 -36.06 -3.19
N GLN A 370 16.85 -36.83 -3.27
CA GLN A 370 16.10 -37.25 -2.09
C GLN A 370 16.92 -38.23 -1.24
N GLN A 371 17.60 -39.20 -1.88
CA GLN A 371 18.46 -40.18 -1.21
C GLN A 371 19.68 -39.53 -0.53
N CYS A 372 20.27 -38.48 -1.11
CA CYS A 372 21.42 -37.80 -0.51
C CYS A 372 21.04 -36.81 0.61
N GLY A 373 19.74 -36.62 0.88
CA GLY A 373 19.26 -35.72 1.94
C GLY A 373 19.55 -34.25 1.66
N ALA A 374 19.62 -33.86 0.38
CA ALA A 374 20.02 -32.51 -0.03
C ALA A 374 19.07 -31.39 0.45
N ILE A 375 17.88 -31.73 0.96
CA ILE A 375 16.89 -30.76 1.43
C ILE A 375 16.56 -30.96 2.90
N GLN A 376 16.77 -29.91 3.70
CA GLN A 376 16.47 -29.90 5.13
C GLN A 376 15.43 -28.82 5.42
N ARG A 377 14.37 -29.15 6.15
CA ARG A 377 13.44 -28.13 6.64
C ARG A 377 14.09 -27.34 7.78
N ILE A 378 14.17 -26.03 7.64
CA ILE A 378 14.79 -25.14 8.63
C ILE A 378 13.78 -24.24 9.36
N ALA A 379 12.54 -24.13 8.88
CA ALA A 379 11.46 -23.53 9.64
C ALA A 379 10.11 -24.25 9.42
N THR A 380 9.23 -24.25 10.44
CA THR A 380 7.84 -24.76 10.32
C THR A 380 6.87 -23.74 9.72
N CYS A 381 7.29 -22.49 9.58
CA CYS A 381 6.56 -21.37 9.02
C CYS A 381 7.43 -20.67 7.95
N ASN A 382 6.86 -19.68 7.26
CA ASN A 382 7.59 -18.84 6.31
C ASN A 382 7.66 -17.40 6.83
N PRO A 383 8.77 -16.98 7.44
CA PRO A 383 9.02 -15.58 7.76
C PRO A 383 9.39 -14.81 6.47
N LYS A 384 8.91 -13.58 6.32
CA LYS A 384 9.25 -12.68 5.22
C LYS A 384 9.46 -11.26 5.74
N ALA A 385 10.64 -10.70 5.52
CA ALA A 385 10.89 -9.31 5.87
C ALA A 385 10.11 -8.39 4.92
N LEU A 386 9.40 -7.41 5.48
CA LEU A 386 8.56 -6.48 4.72
C LEU A 386 9.24 -5.13 4.56
N TYR A 387 9.68 -4.55 5.67
CA TYR A 387 10.34 -3.24 5.72
C TYR A 387 11.16 -3.09 7.00
N TYR A 388 12.07 -2.13 6.98
CA TYR A 388 12.81 -1.66 8.14
C TYR A 388 12.05 -0.47 8.76
N GLN A 389 11.86 -0.47 10.07
CA GLN A 389 11.23 0.64 10.79
C GLN A 389 12.21 1.34 11.72
N GLU A 390 12.14 2.65 11.72
CA GLU A 390 13.11 3.54 12.37
C GLU A 390 12.37 4.66 13.10
N ASN A 391 12.74 4.91 14.35
CA ASN A 391 12.37 6.11 15.08
C ASN A 391 13.61 7.01 15.23
N LYS A 392 13.68 8.07 14.43
CA LYS A 392 14.81 9.02 14.44
C LYS A 392 14.98 9.78 15.75
N LEU A 393 13.91 9.91 16.54
CA LEU A 393 13.93 10.65 17.80
C LEU A 393 14.46 9.79 18.95
N THR A 394 14.23 8.48 18.92
CA THR A 394 14.68 7.54 19.96
C THR A 394 15.91 6.72 19.56
N ASP A 395 16.34 6.81 18.29
CA ASP A 395 17.40 5.98 17.70
C ASP A 395 17.08 4.47 17.79
N GLU A 396 15.79 4.13 17.86
CA GLU A 396 15.33 2.75 17.90
C GLU A 396 14.96 2.26 16.51
N SER A 397 15.26 0.99 16.24
CA SER A 397 14.96 0.38 14.96
C SER A 397 14.66 -1.10 15.04
N TRP A 398 13.81 -1.56 14.13
CA TRP A 398 13.36 -2.94 14.04
C TRP A 398 13.11 -3.35 12.59
N TYR A 399 13.10 -4.64 12.34
CA TYR A 399 12.68 -5.23 11.08
C TYR A 399 11.25 -5.75 11.23
N TYR A 400 10.36 -5.37 10.31
CA TYR A 400 8.98 -5.82 10.32
C TYR A 400 8.83 -7.06 9.45
N PHE A 401 8.30 -8.14 10.02
CA PHE A 401 8.15 -9.44 9.36
C PHE A 401 6.69 -9.84 9.28
N ARG A 402 6.30 -10.45 8.15
CA ARG A 402 5.12 -11.29 8.03
C ARG A 402 5.51 -12.75 8.19
N ILE A 403 4.74 -13.50 8.97
CA ILE A 403 4.93 -14.92 9.21
C ILE A 403 3.68 -15.63 8.71
N THR A 404 3.84 -16.49 7.70
CA THR A 404 2.75 -17.35 7.21
C THR A 404 2.95 -18.78 7.66
N PHE A 405 1.84 -19.47 7.91
CA PHE A 405 1.84 -20.82 8.46
C PHE A 405 1.43 -21.85 7.41
N ALA A 406 1.92 -23.07 7.60
CA ALA A 406 1.49 -24.20 6.78
C ALA A 406 0.12 -24.77 7.17
N HIS A 407 -0.32 -24.51 8.40
CA HIS A 407 -1.71 -24.67 8.78
C HIS A 407 -2.46 -23.39 8.38
N ASP A 408 -3.77 -23.49 8.16
CA ASP A 408 -4.62 -22.42 7.63
C ASP A 408 -4.93 -21.32 8.67
N ALA A 409 -3.91 -20.90 9.43
CA ALA A 409 -3.99 -19.79 10.37
C ALA A 409 -3.67 -18.46 9.69
N GLU A 410 -4.28 -17.40 10.21
CA GLU A 410 -4.04 -16.04 9.78
C GLU A 410 -2.55 -15.66 9.89
N PRO A 411 -1.97 -15.00 8.86
CA PRO A 411 -0.61 -14.50 8.93
C PRO A 411 -0.41 -13.51 10.08
N ILE A 412 0.72 -13.61 10.76
CA ILE A 412 1.09 -12.68 11.85
C ILE A 412 2.12 -11.68 11.34
N LYS A 413 1.97 -10.42 11.74
CA LYS A 413 2.95 -9.36 11.44
C LYS A 413 3.52 -8.77 12.72
N ASN A 414 4.84 -8.76 12.85
CA ASN A 414 5.50 -8.25 14.05
C ASN A 414 6.95 -7.82 13.82
N THR A 415 7.52 -7.14 14.81
CA THR A 415 8.89 -6.64 14.79
C THR A 415 9.91 -7.67 15.28
N PHE A 416 11.10 -7.59 14.72
CA PHE A 416 12.32 -8.26 15.18
C PHE A 416 13.41 -7.21 15.39
N THR A 417 14.16 -7.33 16.48
CA THR A 417 15.36 -6.49 16.69
C THR A 417 16.53 -6.98 15.83
N SER A 418 17.54 -6.14 15.63
CA SER A 418 18.77 -6.54 14.93
C SER A 418 19.45 -7.75 15.60
N SER A 419 19.43 -7.82 16.94
CA SER A 419 19.97 -8.98 17.68
C SER A 419 19.17 -10.26 17.45
N GLN A 420 17.85 -10.16 17.28
CA GLN A 420 17.00 -11.32 17.03
C GLN A 420 17.18 -11.90 15.64
N ILE A 421 17.50 -11.09 14.63
CA ILE A 421 17.76 -11.60 13.27
C ILE A 421 19.21 -12.05 13.06
N ALA A 422 20.15 -11.61 13.90
CA ALA A 422 21.58 -11.95 13.79
C ALA A 422 21.97 -13.26 14.48
N SER A 423 21.04 -13.94 15.16
CA SER A 423 21.32 -15.19 15.89
C SER A 423 20.16 -16.16 15.76
N SER A 424 20.46 -17.38 15.30
CA SER A 424 19.48 -18.47 15.17
C SER A 424 18.74 -18.77 16.49
N ALA A 425 19.42 -18.67 17.62
CA ALA A 425 18.82 -18.91 18.94
C ALA A 425 17.81 -17.81 19.33
N GLU A 426 18.16 -16.54 19.13
CA GLU A 426 17.25 -15.42 19.43
C GLU A 426 16.11 -15.32 18.42
N PHE A 427 16.38 -15.62 17.15
CA PHE A 427 15.37 -15.71 16.10
C PHE A 427 14.33 -16.79 16.44
N LYS A 428 14.80 -17.98 16.86
CA LYS A 428 13.93 -19.07 17.30
C LYS A 428 13.08 -18.67 18.51
N LYS A 429 13.68 -18.05 19.54
CA LYS A 429 12.93 -17.57 20.73
C LYS A 429 11.86 -16.55 20.34
N ARG A 430 12.21 -15.58 19.48
CA ARG A 430 11.26 -14.56 19.02
C ARG A 430 10.12 -15.18 18.22
N LEU A 431 10.41 -16.08 17.27
CA LEU A 431 9.39 -16.81 16.51
C LEU A 431 8.45 -17.60 17.43
N LEU A 432 8.98 -18.37 18.39
CA LEU A 432 8.14 -19.11 19.34
C LEU A 432 7.23 -18.18 20.18
N GLY A 433 7.69 -16.97 20.49
CA GLY A 433 6.94 -16.00 21.27
C GLY A 433 5.83 -15.27 20.51
N ILE A 434 5.94 -15.12 19.19
CA ILE A 434 4.96 -14.36 18.38
C ILE A 434 4.16 -15.23 17.40
N ALA A 435 4.64 -16.42 17.08
CA ALA A 435 4.09 -17.29 16.05
C ALA A 435 3.82 -18.68 16.64
N PRO A 436 2.58 -18.96 17.09
CA PRO A 436 2.22 -20.27 17.62
C PRO A 436 2.57 -21.40 16.65
N GLY A 437 3.37 -22.37 17.09
CA GLY A 437 3.86 -23.47 16.24
C GLY A 437 4.96 -23.09 15.23
N GLY A 438 5.38 -21.83 15.20
CA GLY A 438 6.51 -21.32 14.43
C GLY A 438 7.84 -21.65 15.12
N MET A 439 8.64 -22.51 14.49
CA MET A 439 9.96 -22.91 14.99
C MET A 439 11.00 -22.83 13.88
N PHE A 440 12.12 -22.19 14.18
CA PHE A 440 13.33 -22.21 13.37
C PHE A 440 14.33 -23.23 13.92
N THR A 441 14.92 -24.03 13.03
CA THR A 441 15.90 -25.10 13.32
C THR A 441 17.14 -25.01 12.43
N GLY A 442 17.27 -23.96 11.62
CA GLY A 442 18.47 -23.72 10.83
C GLY A 442 19.65 -23.25 11.69
N THR A 443 20.85 -23.30 11.12
CA THR A 443 22.06 -22.73 11.73
C THR A 443 22.09 -21.22 11.59
N THR A 444 22.96 -20.53 12.33
CA THR A 444 23.14 -19.07 12.17
C THR A 444 23.61 -18.71 10.76
N GLN A 445 24.50 -19.49 10.15
CA GLN A 445 24.94 -19.26 8.77
C GLN A 445 23.77 -19.35 7.76
N GLN A 446 22.84 -20.28 7.97
CA GLN A 446 21.64 -20.40 7.12
C GLN A 446 20.69 -19.22 7.33
N LEU A 447 20.58 -18.75 8.57
CA LEU A 447 19.81 -17.55 8.89
C LEU A 447 20.43 -16.32 8.25
N ASP A 448 21.74 -16.12 8.35
CA ASP A 448 22.44 -14.95 7.78
C ASP A 448 22.23 -14.87 6.27
N ALA A 449 22.41 -15.99 5.55
CA ALA A 449 22.17 -16.05 4.11
C ALA A 449 20.69 -15.77 3.73
N PHE A 450 19.74 -16.23 4.56
CA PHE A 450 18.33 -15.92 4.38
C PHE A 450 18.04 -14.44 4.63
N ILE A 451 18.53 -13.87 5.74
CA ILE A 451 18.32 -12.48 6.13
C ILE A 451 18.99 -11.53 5.14
N GLU A 452 20.18 -11.83 4.64
CA GLU A 452 20.87 -11.02 3.62
C GLU A 452 20.01 -10.85 2.36
N GLU A 453 19.41 -11.94 1.85
CA GLU A 453 18.52 -11.88 0.70
C GLU A 453 17.21 -11.14 1.01
N GLN A 454 16.64 -11.35 2.20
CA GLN A 454 15.39 -10.70 2.63
C GLN A 454 15.55 -9.20 2.92
N THR A 455 16.71 -8.79 3.43
CA THR A 455 16.96 -7.40 3.85
C THR A 455 17.52 -6.52 2.74
N ASN A 456 17.90 -7.13 1.62
CA ASN A 456 18.38 -6.40 0.46
C ASN A 456 17.29 -5.44 -0.07
N ALA A 457 17.63 -4.14 -0.12
CA ALA A 457 16.74 -3.08 -0.58
C ALA A 457 15.37 -2.97 0.13
N LEU A 458 15.31 -3.33 1.43
CA LEU A 458 14.10 -3.09 2.22
C LEU A 458 13.73 -1.60 2.25
N LYS A 459 12.43 -1.35 2.17
CA LYS A 459 11.89 -0.01 2.36
C LYS A 459 12.07 0.42 3.82
N THR A 460 12.40 1.68 4.05
CA THR A 460 12.44 2.27 5.40
C THR A 460 11.12 2.99 5.70
N VAL A 461 10.48 2.62 6.80
CA VAL A 461 9.26 3.23 7.34
C VAL A 461 9.63 4.02 8.59
N GLN A 462 9.36 5.31 8.59
CA GLN A 462 9.57 6.17 9.74
C GLN A 462 8.46 5.95 10.77
N THR A 463 8.79 6.01 12.05
CA THR A 463 7.84 5.78 13.13
C THR A 463 7.73 6.96 14.07
N ILE A 464 6.54 7.15 14.63
CA ILE A 464 6.24 8.12 15.68
C ILE A 464 5.60 7.42 16.88
N ASP A 465 5.87 7.90 18.09
CA ASP A 465 5.36 7.30 19.33
C ASP A 465 4.05 7.94 19.82
N PHE A 466 3.40 8.75 18.99
CA PHE A 466 2.21 9.52 19.35
C PHE A 466 1.16 9.52 18.21
N THR A 467 -0.07 9.90 18.52
CA THR A 467 -1.16 10.06 17.54
C THR A 467 -1.34 11.54 17.20
N GLY A 468 -1.42 11.86 15.90
CA GLY A 468 -1.73 13.21 15.43
C GLY A 468 -0.65 13.82 14.53
N TYR A 469 -0.45 15.14 14.64
CA TYR A 469 0.43 15.88 13.73
C TYR A 469 1.90 15.72 14.08
N THR A 470 2.70 15.33 13.10
CA THR A 470 4.17 15.35 13.16
C THR A 470 4.71 16.49 12.30
N ARG A 471 5.33 17.45 12.96
CA ARG A 471 5.93 18.62 12.31
C ARG A 471 7.10 18.26 11.39
N GLU A 472 7.87 17.25 11.75
CA GLU A 472 9.03 16.77 11.01
C GLU A 472 8.63 16.20 9.64
N HIS A 473 7.41 15.68 9.53
CA HIS A 473 6.89 15.06 8.32
C HIS A 473 5.80 15.87 7.62
N GLY A 474 5.28 16.93 8.27
CA GLY A 474 4.19 17.74 7.74
C GLY A 474 2.90 16.95 7.54
N ALA A 475 2.67 15.94 8.39
CA ALA A 475 1.60 14.97 8.20
C ALA A 475 0.82 14.74 9.50
N TYR A 476 -0.47 14.50 9.36
CA TYR A 476 -1.33 13.99 10.43
C TYR A 476 -1.43 12.47 10.30
N VAL A 477 -1.20 11.74 11.38
CA VAL A 477 -1.25 10.27 11.42
C VAL A 477 -2.22 9.84 12.52
N TYR A 478 -3.36 9.29 12.11
CA TYR A 478 -4.49 8.96 13.00
C TYR A 478 -4.96 7.51 12.75
N GLY A 479 -4.60 6.56 13.61
CA GLY A 479 -5.12 5.20 13.49
C GLY A 479 -4.94 4.62 12.08
N ASP A 480 -6.05 4.46 11.35
CA ASP A 480 -6.15 3.94 9.98
C ASP A 480 -6.16 5.01 8.86
N VAL A 481 -6.10 6.29 9.22
CA VAL A 481 -6.14 7.45 8.31
C VAL A 481 -4.94 8.38 8.52
N ALA A 482 -4.39 8.90 7.43
CA ALA A 482 -3.40 9.96 7.50
C ALA A 482 -3.69 11.07 6.50
N VAL A 483 -3.33 12.31 6.84
CA VAL A 483 -3.57 13.49 6.00
C VAL A 483 -2.27 14.24 5.78
N ARG A 484 -1.95 14.52 4.52
CA ARG A 484 -0.76 15.28 4.13
C ARG A 484 -1.02 16.03 2.83
N ASP A 485 -0.60 17.30 2.78
CA ASP A 485 -0.69 18.14 1.58
C ASP A 485 -2.09 18.15 0.93
N GLY A 486 -3.15 18.14 1.77
CA GLY A 486 -4.54 18.12 1.34
C GLY A 486 -5.07 16.76 0.84
N LYS A 487 -4.24 15.71 0.85
CA LYS A 487 -4.61 14.35 0.45
C LYS A 487 -4.84 13.46 1.66
N VAL A 488 -5.82 12.58 1.55
CA VAL A 488 -6.14 11.55 2.56
C VAL A 488 -5.55 10.22 2.11
N TYR A 489 -4.82 9.57 3.01
CA TYR A 489 -4.18 8.28 2.81
C TYR A 489 -4.78 7.26 3.77
N LYS A 490 -5.00 6.03 3.29
CA LYS A 490 -5.44 4.91 4.11
C LYS A 490 -4.27 4.03 4.50
N LEU A 491 -4.38 3.36 5.64
CA LEU A 491 -3.42 2.36 6.06
C LEU A 491 -3.37 1.24 5.01
N ASN A 492 -2.16 0.87 4.59
CA ASN A 492 -1.99 -0.19 3.61
C ASN A 492 -2.07 -1.58 4.27
N GLU A 493 -2.05 -2.62 3.44
CA GLU A 493 -2.08 -4.00 3.93
C GLU A 493 -0.87 -4.35 4.79
N GLU A 494 0.25 -3.63 4.73
CA GLU A 494 1.45 -3.89 5.54
C GLU A 494 1.57 -2.93 6.73
N ASP A 495 0.44 -2.37 7.19
CA ASP A 495 0.30 -1.60 8.43
C ASP A 495 1.11 -0.28 8.48
N PHE A 496 1.28 0.42 7.35
CA PHE A 496 1.84 1.78 7.30
C PHE A 496 1.15 2.68 6.25
N PHE A 497 1.42 3.99 6.31
CA PHE A 497 0.95 4.94 5.29
C PHE A 497 2.05 5.19 4.26
N ASP A 498 1.73 4.98 2.99
CA ASP A 498 2.64 5.25 1.89
C ASP A 498 2.27 6.55 1.16
N MET A 499 3.02 7.62 1.44
CA MET A 499 2.82 8.97 0.93
C MET A 499 3.96 9.33 -0.04
N GLU A 500 4.13 8.52 -1.09
CA GLU A 500 5.15 8.66 -2.14
C GLU A 500 6.59 8.59 -1.62
N LYS A 501 7.13 9.71 -1.13
CA LYS A 501 8.49 9.84 -0.59
C LYS A 501 8.57 9.62 0.92
N LEU A 502 7.44 9.49 1.59
CA LEU A 502 7.35 9.24 3.02
C LEU A 502 6.55 7.97 3.25
N SER A 503 7.16 7.01 3.95
CA SER A 503 6.42 5.93 4.57
C SER A 503 6.47 6.11 6.07
N ILE A 504 5.30 6.15 6.70
CA ILE A 504 5.17 6.49 8.12
C ILE A 504 4.15 5.60 8.82
N LYS A 505 4.41 5.30 10.10
CA LYS A 505 3.53 4.54 10.99
C LYS A 505 3.55 5.13 12.39
N THR A 506 2.42 5.12 13.09
CA THR A 506 2.40 5.38 14.53
C THR A 506 2.56 4.07 15.31
N LEU A 507 3.42 4.07 16.33
CA LEU A 507 3.54 2.98 17.30
C LEU A 507 2.59 3.16 18.49
N SER A 508 1.92 4.32 18.59
CA SER A 508 0.98 4.60 19.66
C SER A 508 -0.31 3.82 19.45
N GLN A 509 -0.72 3.08 20.48
CA GLN A 509 -1.99 2.35 20.52
C GLN A 509 -2.95 2.93 21.56
N SER A 510 -2.51 3.90 22.36
CA SER A 510 -3.28 4.41 23.50
C SER A 510 -4.39 5.39 23.10
N VAL A 511 -4.27 6.03 21.93
CA VAL A 511 -5.25 7.00 21.42
C VAL A 511 -5.81 6.48 20.11
N THR A 512 -7.01 5.89 20.20
CA THR A 512 -7.77 5.42 19.03
C THR A 512 -8.77 6.48 18.61
N LEU A 513 -8.71 6.91 17.35
CA LEU A 513 -9.63 7.88 16.75
C LEU A 513 -10.30 7.22 15.54
N ASN A 514 -11.62 7.15 15.56
CA ASN A 514 -12.42 6.59 14.47
C ASN A 514 -12.96 7.74 13.59
N ILE A 515 -12.17 8.15 12.59
CA ILE A 515 -12.46 9.32 11.76
C ILE A 515 -13.25 8.93 10.52
N ASN A 516 -14.40 9.57 10.30
CA ASN A 516 -15.16 9.40 9.06
C ASN A 516 -14.44 10.09 7.88
N THR A 517 -14.08 9.32 6.85
CA THR A 517 -13.46 9.83 5.62
C THR A 517 -14.46 10.01 4.47
N ASP A 518 -15.72 9.61 4.65
CA ASP A 518 -16.78 9.75 3.64
C ASP A 518 -17.54 11.07 3.82
N LEU A 519 -17.24 12.03 2.94
CA LEU A 519 -17.87 13.35 2.96
C LEU A 519 -19.38 13.29 2.68
N ASN A 520 -19.91 12.23 2.07
CA ASN A 520 -21.36 12.10 1.83
C ASN A 520 -22.13 11.85 3.14
N LYS A 521 -21.45 11.35 4.17
CA LYS A 521 -22.02 11.14 5.52
C LYS A 521 -21.88 12.37 6.41
N PHE A 522 -21.17 13.40 5.96
CA PHE A 522 -20.99 14.62 6.76
C PHE A 522 -22.31 15.38 6.90
N THR A 523 -22.60 15.81 8.12
CA THR A 523 -23.75 16.63 8.46
C THR A 523 -23.32 17.78 9.36
N THR A 524 -24.04 18.91 9.31
CA THR A 524 -23.82 20.08 10.17
C THR A 524 -24.76 20.13 11.37
N ARG A 525 -25.68 19.17 11.51
CA ARG A 525 -26.69 19.15 12.60
C ARG A 525 -26.09 19.22 14.00
N TRP A 526 -24.91 18.63 14.20
CA TRP A 526 -24.18 18.66 15.46
C TRP A 526 -23.87 20.09 15.94
N LEU A 527 -23.72 21.06 15.02
CA LEU A 527 -23.45 22.45 15.39
C LEU A 527 -24.69 23.13 15.98
N GLU A 528 -25.87 22.82 15.45
CA GLU A 528 -27.14 23.33 15.98
C GLU A 528 -27.37 22.81 17.41
N ILE A 529 -27.09 21.54 17.65
CA ILE A 529 -27.19 20.90 18.98
C ILE A 529 -26.21 21.55 19.96
N LEU A 530 -24.95 21.77 19.55
CA LEU A 530 -23.98 22.46 20.39
C LEU A 530 -24.45 23.87 20.76
N TRP A 531 -25.02 24.62 19.82
CA TRP A 531 -25.55 25.96 20.07
C TRP A 531 -26.76 25.94 21.02
N GLN A 532 -27.69 25.02 20.82
CA GLN A 532 -28.88 24.90 21.67
C GLN A 532 -28.51 24.54 23.13
N CYS A 533 -27.57 23.62 23.33
CA CYS A 533 -27.16 23.17 24.65
C CYS A 533 -26.22 24.17 25.36
N PHE A 534 -25.24 24.73 24.65
CA PHE A 534 -24.11 25.45 25.26
C PHE A 534 -23.92 26.90 24.75
N GLY A 535 -24.67 27.32 23.73
CA GLY A 535 -24.65 28.68 23.20
C GLY A 535 -23.25 29.20 22.86
N ALA A 536 -23.01 30.50 23.12
CA ALA A 536 -21.74 31.15 22.82
C ALA A 536 -20.54 30.50 23.52
N LYS A 537 -20.73 29.97 24.74
CA LYS A 537 -19.67 29.30 25.51
C LYS A 537 -19.21 28.02 24.80
N GLY A 538 -20.15 27.20 24.33
CA GLY A 538 -19.85 26.02 23.53
C GLY A 538 -19.09 26.35 22.24
N ILE A 539 -19.45 27.44 21.56
CA ILE A 539 -18.75 27.89 20.35
C ILE A 539 -17.31 28.34 20.64
N VAL A 540 -17.06 29.04 21.76
CA VAL A 540 -15.71 29.44 22.16
C VAL A 540 -14.83 28.22 22.43
N VAL A 541 -15.36 27.23 23.17
CA VAL A 541 -14.65 25.98 23.44
C VAL A 541 -14.41 25.20 22.13
N LEU A 542 -15.40 25.12 21.24
CA LEU A 542 -15.24 24.50 19.92
C LEU A 542 -14.14 25.18 19.08
N ALA A 543 -14.09 26.52 19.07
CA ALA A 543 -13.08 27.27 18.34
C ALA A 543 -11.66 26.97 18.87
N TYR A 544 -11.51 26.91 20.20
CA TYR A 544 -10.26 26.46 20.81
C TYR A 544 -9.93 25.00 20.45
N TRP A 545 -10.92 24.11 20.47
CA TRP A 545 -10.76 22.70 20.13
C TRP A 545 -10.29 22.50 18.68
N LEU A 546 -10.87 23.27 17.76
CA LEU A 546 -10.44 23.32 16.37
C LEU A 546 -9.00 23.86 16.24
N GLY A 547 -8.67 24.93 16.97
CA GLY A 547 -7.32 25.48 17.02
C GLY A 547 -6.27 24.48 17.53
N ALA A 548 -6.66 23.58 18.43
CA ALA A 548 -5.77 22.53 18.95
C ALA A 548 -5.29 21.58 17.85
N LEU A 549 -6.07 21.39 16.78
CA LEU A 549 -5.67 20.61 15.59
C LEU A 549 -4.53 21.26 14.78
N PHE A 550 -4.15 22.49 15.14
CA PHE A 550 -3.08 23.27 14.54
C PHE A 550 -2.08 23.81 15.58
N ALA A 551 -2.06 23.28 16.80
CA ALA A 551 -1.28 23.84 17.91
C ALA A 551 0.23 23.98 17.58
N GLU A 552 0.86 22.98 16.96
CA GLU A 552 2.26 23.04 16.54
C GLU A 552 2.50 24.11 15.46
N GLN A 553 1.60 24.24 14.48
CA GLN A 553 1.71 25.26 13.43
C GLN A 553 1.51 26.66 14.02
N ILE A 554 0.53 26.84 14.90
CA ILE A 554 0.28 28.11 15.58
C ILE A 554 1.50 28.48 16.42
N ARG A 555 2.05 27.56 17.21
CA ARG A 555 3.30 27.79 17.97
C ARG A 555 4.51 28.07 17.07
N GLN A 556 4.57 27.49 15.87
CA GLN A 556 5.65 27.80 14.93
C GLN A 556 5.64 29.28 14.54
N HIS A 557 4.47 29.87 14.35
CA HIS A 557 4.27 31.27 13.96
C HIS A 557 4.25 32.24 15.15
N GLN A 558 3.52 31.93 16.22
CA GLN A 558 3.21 32.83 17.34
C GLN A 558 3.95 32.48 18.62
N LYS A 559 4.78 31.43 18.60
CA LYS A 559 5.55 30.89 19.74
C LYS A 559 4.72 30.41 20.92
N SER A 560 3.40 30.48 20.84
CA SER A 560 2.49 30.18 21.95
C SER A 560 1.18 29.56 21.45
N TYR A 561 0.50 28.82 22.34
CA TYR A 561 -0.90 28.44 22.21
C TYR A 561 -1.54 28.49 23.61
N LEU A 562 -2.69 29.14 23.71
CA LEU A 562 -3.37 29.43 24.98
C LEU A 562 -3.72 28.16 25.75
N PHE A 563 -3.92 28.31 27.06
CA PHE A 563 -4.53 27.30 27.90
C PHE A 563 -6.04 27.55 27.98
N LEU A 564 -6.86 26.51 27.82
CA LEU A 564 -8.31 26.62 27.97
C LEU A 564 -8.73 26.08 29.32
N GLU A 565 -9.49 26.88 30.05
CA GLU A 565 -10.11 26.49 31.31
C GLU A 565 -11.62 26.49 31.17
N VAL A 566 -12.26 25.40 31.54
CA VAL A 566 -13.71 25.20 31.59
C VAL A 566 -14.10 24.99 33.05
N VAL A 567 -14.62 26.03 33.68
CA VAL A 567 -14.99 26.06 35.11
C VAL A 567 -16.50 25.97 35.23
N GLY A 568 -17.04 25.37 36.28
CA GLY A 568 -18.49 25.42 36.55
C GLY A 568 -18.86 24.45 37.65
N GLU A 569 -20.04 24.56 38.24
CA GLU A 569 -20.45 23.67 39.33
C GLU A 569 -20.58 22.20 38.86
N ALA A 570 -20.63 21.27 39.82
CA ALA A 570 -20.98 19.88 39.51
C ALA A 570 -22.37 19.85 38.86
N GLY A 571 -22.52 19.11 37.75
CA GLY A 571 -23.76 19.12 36.95
C GLY A 571 -23.87 20.25 35.92
N ALA A 572 -22.92 21.17 35.79
CA ALA A 572 -22.97 22.25 34.79
C ALA A 572 -22.79 21.79 33.31
N GLY A 573 -22.78 20.49 33.01
CA GLY A 573 -22.61 19.94 31.66
C GLY A 573 -21.19 19.99 31.08
N LYS A 574 -20.15 20.20 31.89
CA LYS A 574 -18.74 20.28 31.45
C LYS A 574 -18.26 19.00 30.76
N SER A 575 -18.48 17.86 31.41
CA SER A 575 -18.10 16.54 30.91
C SER A 575 -18.81 16.24 29.60
N THR A 576 -20.12 16.51 29.53
CA THR A 576 -20.95 16.36 28.32
C THR A 576 -20.40 17.20 27.15
N LEU A 577 -20.01 18.46 27.39
CA LEU A 577 -19.40 19.30 26.35
C LEU A 577 -18.07 18.71 25.85
N ILE A 578 -17.20 18.25 26.76
CA ILE A 578 -15.88 17.73 26.42
C ILE A 578 -15.99 16.40 25.67
N GLU A 579 -16.82 15.48 26.13
CA GLU A 579 -17.08 14.21 25.45
C GLU A 579 -17.68 14.43 24.06
N PHE A 580 -18.60 15.39 23.93
CA PHE A 580 -19.13 15.79 22.62
C PHE A 580 -18.03 16.28 21.67
N LEU A 581 -17.08 17.09 22.14
CA LEU A 581 -15.97 17.58 21.33
C LEU A 581 -14.96 16.48 20.98
N TRP A 582 -14.74 15.51 21.87
CA TRP A 582 -13.95 14.32 21.56
C TRP A 582 -14.62 13.45 20.49
N LYS A 583 -15.95 13.35 20.53
CA LYS A 583 -16.73 12.64 19.52
C LYS A 583 -16.57 13.24 18.13
N LEU A 584 -16.45 14.57 18.02
CA LEU A 584 -16.12 15.23 16.74
C LEU A 584 -14.77 14.81 16.16
N LEU A 585 -13.83 14.37 17.01
CA LEU A 585 -12.52 13.83 16.59
C LEU A 585 -12.51 12.30 16.47
N GLY A 586 -13.67 11.65 16.57
CA GLY A 586 -13.80 10.20 16.46
C GLY A 586 -13.47 9.43 17.74
N ARG A 587 -13.43 10.10 18.89
CA ARG A 587 -13.17 9.48 20.19
C ARG A 587 -14.43 9.48 21.04
N LEU A 588 -14.95 8.29 21.36
CA LEU A 588 -16.14 8.12 22.20
C LEU A 588 -15.74 7.88 23.65
N ASP A 589 -16.65 8.19 24.57
CA ASP A 589 -16.59 7.86 26.00
C ASP A 589 -15.26 8.27 26.68
N TYR A 590 -14.74 9.44 26.31
CA TYR A 590 -13.51 9.97 26.85
C TYR A 590 -13.64 11.45 27.19
N GLU A 591 -13.46 11.77 28.46
CA GLU A 591 -13.46 13.13 28.97
C GLU A 591 -12.03 13.68 29.11
N GLY A 592 -11.19 12.97 29.87
CA GLY A 592 -9.84 13.39 30.23
C GLY A 592 -9.22 12.47 31.27
N PHE A 593 -8.22 12.96 32.01
CA PHE A 593 -7.67 12.22 33.15
C PHE A 593 -7.33 13.12 34.33
N ASP A 594 -7.41 12.57 35.54
CA ASP A 594 -7.00 13.24 36.77
C ASP A 594 -5.47 13.18 36.91
N PRO A 595 -4.77 14.34 36.84
CA PRO A 595 -3.31 14.38 36.94
C PRO A 595 -2.79 14.00 38.35
N SER A 596 -3.63 14.03 39.37
CA SER A 596 -3.27 13.67 40.76
C SER A 596 -3.24 12.15 40.97
N LYS A 597 -3.87 11.35 40.10
CA LYS A 597 -3.85 9.87 40.16
C LYS A 597 -2.58 9.24 39.59
N GLY A 598 -1.75 10.00 38.88
CA GLY A 598 -0.54 9.49 38.20
C GLY A 598 0.77 9.92 38.86
N THR A 599 1.81 9.10 38.71
CA THR A 599 3.17 9.57 39.01
C THR A 599 3.58 10.67 38.02
N PRO A 600 4.49 11.58 38.39
CA PRO A 600 4.92 12.62 37.46
C PRO A 600 5.57 12.08 36.17
N VAL A 601 6.05 10.81 36.14
CA VAL A 601 6.57 10.17 34.90
C VAL A 601 5.41 9.68 34.03
N ALA A 602 4.39 9.07 34.65
CA ALA A 602 3.19 8.62 33.94
C ALA A 602 2.44 9.80 33.30
N ARG A 603 2.32 10.93 34.02
CA ARG A 603 1.75 12.18 33.48
C ARG A 603 2.49 12.69 32.26
N ALA A 604 3.81 12.82 32.34
CA ALA A 604 4.63 13.29 31.22
C ALA A 604 4.46 12.41 29.97
N ARG A 605 4.32 11.09 30.14
CA ARG A 605 3.99 10.17 29.05
C ARG A 605 2.61 10.46 28.48
N ASN A 606 1.58 10.64 29.31
CA ASN A 606 0.23 10.99 28.85
C ASN A 606 0.21 12.30 28.05
N PHE A 607 0.94 13.32 28.48
CA PHE A 607 1.03 14.60 27.76
C PHE A 607 1.70 14.48 26.38
N ALA A 608 2.56 13.48 26.20
CA ALA A 608 3.29 13.23 24.96
C ALA A 608 2.59 12.24 24.01
N GLN A 609 1.43 11.67 24.38
CA GLN A 609 0.72 10.69 23.55
C GLN A 609 0.11 11.29 22.28
N VAL A 610 -0.03 12.61 22.22
CA VAL A 610 -0.71 13.29 21.12
C VAL A 610 0.06 14.50 20.58
N GLY A 611 -0.11 14.75 19.28
CA GLY A 611 0.32 15.97 18.61
C GLY A 611 -0.85 16.65 17.91
N ASN A 612 -1.01 17.96 18.08
CA ASN A 612 -2.17 18.71 17.62
C ASN A 612 -3.51 18.09 18.02
N LEU A 613 -3.62 17.66 19.27
CA LEU A 613 -4.89 17.26 19.87
C LEU A 613 -4.98 17.85 21.28
N PRO A 614 -6.20 18.00 21.82
CA PRO A 614 -6.40 18.40 23.20
C PRO A 614 -5.83 17.38 24.20
N VAL A 615 -5.30 17.87 25.32
CA VAL A 615 -4.90 17.11 26.50
C VAL A 615 -5.74 17.63 27.66
N VAL A 616 -6.77 16.85 28.02
CA VAL A 616 -7.77 17.27 29.00
C VAL A 616 -7.42 16.77 30.40
N LEU A 617 -7.37 17.70 31.35
CA LEU A 617 -7.14 17.43 32.78
C LEU A 617 -8.42 17.74 33.55
N ILE A 618 -8.90 16.74 34.31
CA ILE A 618 -10.15 16.79 35.06
C ILE A 618 -9.88 16.63 36.57
N GLU A 619 -10.78 17.15 37.40
CA GLU A 619 -10.93 16.79 38.84
C GLU A 619 -9.65 16.84 39.71
N SER A 620 -8.77 17.80 39.43
CA SER A 620 -7.47 17.93 40.09
C SER A 620 -7.52 18.59 41.49
N GLU A 621 -8.65 19.20 41.86
CA GLU A 621 -8.89 19.72 43.21
C GLU A 621 -9.79 18.76 43.99
N ARG A 622 -9.30 18.31 45.16
CA ARG A 622 -10.08 17.55 46.13
C ARG A 622 -10.42 18.46 47.29
N GLU A 623 -11.69 18.51 47.69
CA GLU A 623 -12.08 19.15 48.95
C GLU A 623 -11.29 18.53 50.09
N LYS A 624 -10.72 19.38 50.96
CA LYS A 624 -10.04 18.93 52.18
C LYS A 624 -11.07 18.23 53.05
N THR A 625 -11.01 16.90 53.12
CA THR A 625 -11.60 16.16 54.23
C THR A 625 -10.68 16.35 55.44
N ASP A 626 -11.26 16.83 56.54
CA ASP A 626 -10.57 17.21 57.77
C ASP A 626 -9.44 16.23 58.14
N GLY A 627 -8.20 16.75 58.13
CA GLY A 627 -7.01 16.05 58.64
C GLY A 627 -6.12 15.31 57.63
N SER A 628 -6.46 15.20 56.35
CA SER A 628 -5.55 14.60 55.35
C SER A 628 -4.81 15.66 54.51
N ALA A 629 -3.49 15.56 54.44
CA ALA A 629 -2.69 16.38 53.52
C ALA A 629 -2.92 15.90 52.07
N THR A 630 -3.97 16.40 51.43
CA THR A 630 -4.26 16.08 50.04
C THR A 630 -3.29 16.84 49.14
N LYS A 631 -2.51 16.12 48.34
CA LYS A 631 -1.47 16.67 47.47
C LYS A 631 -2.14 17.34 46.26
N GLN A 632 -2.31 18.66 46.29
CA GLN A 632 -2.82 19.44 45.16
C GLN A 632 -1.83 19.39 43.99
N TYR A 633 -2.33 19.38 42.76
CA TYR A 633 -1.50 19.39 41.56
C TYR A 633 -0.86 20.77 41.35
N ASP A 634 0.44 20.80 41.03
CA ASP A 634 1.18 22.03 40.75
C ASP A 634 1.06 22.40 39.27
N TRP A 635 0.26 23.42 38.97
CA TRP A 635 0.03 23.92 37.61
C TRP A 635 1.24 24.63 37.00
N ASP A 636 2.19 25.09 37.81
CA ASP A 636 3.36 25.80 37.32
C ASP A 636 4.26 24.89 36.46
N GLU A 637 4.19 23.57 36.66
CA GLU A 637 4.91 22.58 35.86
C GLU A 637 4.50 22.62 34.36
N LEU A 638 3.30 23.16 34.05
CA LEU A 638 2.78 23.22 32.69
C LEU A 638 3.14 24.51 31.94
N LYS A 639 3.67 25.53 32.60
CA LYS A 639 3.99 26.84 31.96
C LYS A 639 4.91 26.70 30.74
N THR A 640 5.83 25.74 30.75
CA THR A 640 6.74 25.47 29.62
C THR A 640 6.01 24.97 28.37
N ALA A 641 4.88 24.28 28.54
CA ALA A 641 4.06 23.73 27.46
C ALA A 641 3.32 24.79 26.65
N TYR A 642 3.14 25.99 27.21
CA TYR A 642 2.56 27.14 26.51
C TYR A 642 3.29 27.39 25.17
N ASN A 643 4.63 27.27 25.20
CA ASN A 643 5.50 27.41 24.05
C ASN A 643 5.86 26.06 23.37
N GLY A 644 5.21 24.97 23.75
CA GLY A 644 5.46 23.62 23.23
C GLY A 644 6.76 22.97 23.71
N ARG A 645 7.37 23.49 24.78
CA ARG A 645 8.57 22.87 25.37
C ARG A 645 8.18 21.63 26.17
N SER A 646 9.18 20.81 26.48
CA SER A 646 8.96 19.64 27.32
C SER A 646 8.41 20.04 28.69
N VAL A 647 7.42 19.30 29.16
CA VAL A 647 6.90 19.39 30.53
C VAL A 647 7.86 18.71 31.50
N ARG A 648 8.67 17.75 31.02
CA ARG A 648 9.60 17.00 31.88
C ARG A 648 10.73 16.30 31.13
N SER A 649 11.88 16.19 31.81
CA SER A 649 13.01 15.35 31.40
C SER A 649 12.98 13.97 32.06
N THR A 650 13.28 12.92 31.29
CA THR A 650 13.38 11.53 31.78
C THR A 650 14.74 10.94 31.42
N GLY A 651 15.37 10.21 32.34
CA GLY A 651 16.65 9.54 32.04
C GLY A 651 16.48 8.39 31.05
N VAL A 652 17.39 8.28 30.09
CA VAL A 652 17.47 7.14 29.17
C VAL A 652 18.27 6.03 29.85
N LYS A 653 17.80 4.78 29.74
CA LYS A 653 18.50 3.63 30.34
C LYS A 653 19.68 3.23 29.44
N ASN A 654 20.76 4.00 29.52
CA ASN A 654 22.05 3.71 28.88
C ASN A 654 23.21 3.97 29.85
N ASN A 655 24.43 3.58 29.49
CA ASN A 655 25.62 3.84 30.31
C ASN A 655 26.10 5.32 30.22
N GLY A 656 25.27 6.23 29.71
CA GLY A 656 25.55 7.65 29.49
C GLY A 656 24.72 8.56 30.39
N ASN A 657 24.84 9.87 30.18
CA ASN A 657 24.06 10.90 30.88
C ASN A 657 22.92 11.45 30.01
N ASP A 658 22.38 10.61 29.12
CA ASP A 658 21.40 11.04 28.12
C ASP A 658 20.00 11.18 28.76
N THR A 659 19.33 12.27 28.40
CA THR A 659 17.98 12.59 28.86
C THR A 659 17.02 12.75 27.69
N ARG A 660 15.81 12.19 27.83
CA ARG A 660 14.72 12.27 26.86
C ARG A 660 13.76 13.38 27.32
N GLU A 661 13.68 14.44 26.51
CA GLU A 661 12.81 15.60 26.70
C GLU A 661 11.87 15.78 25.51
N PRO A 662 10.80 14.98 25.41
CA PRO A 662 9.86 15.11 24.30
C PRO A 662 9.14 16.47 24.37
N PRO A 663 9.03 17.21 23.26
CA PRO A 663 8.29 18.47 23.25
C PRO A 663 6.80 18.23 23.50
N PHE A 664 6.12 19.22 24.08
CA PHE A 664 4.67 19.19 24.18
C PHE A 664 4.03 19.61 22.84
N ARG A 665 3.31 18.67 22.23
CA ARG A 665 2.72 18.84 20.89
C ARG A 665 1.21 19.09 20.90
N GLY A 666 0.54 18.83 22.02
CA GLY A 666 -0.90 19.00 22.17
C GLY A 666 -1.34 20.42 22.57
N ALA A 667 -2.55 20.53 23.11
CA ALA A 667 -3.09 21.76 23.70
C ALA A 667 -3.82 21.44 25.00
N PHE A 668 -3.52 22.14 26.10
CA PHE A 668 -4.11 21.82 27.39
C PHE A 668 -5.55 22.34 27.52
N VAL A 669 -6.42 21.50 28.09
CA VAL A 669 -7.76 21.87 28.52
C VAL A 669 -7.90 21.46 29.99
N PHE A 670 -8.36 22.39 30.82
CA PHE A 670 -8.54 22.18 32.24
C PHE A 670 -10.03 22.26 32.55
N ALA A 671 -10.61 21.17 33.04
CA ALA A 671 -12.03 21.11 33.38
C ALA A 671 -12.18 20.91 34.89
N GLN A 672 -12.69 21.94 35.58
CA GLN A 672 -12.67 22.01 37.04
C GLN A 672 -13.96 22.58 37.61
N ASN A 673 -14.17 22.32 38.90
CA ASN A 673 -15.28 22.90 39.65
C ASN A 673 -14.97 24.33 40.14
N HIS A 674 -13.70 24.62 40.41
CA HIS A 674 -13.20 25.93 40.79
C HIS A 674 -12.12 26.40 39.82
N ALA A 675 -11.84 27.69 39.80
CA ALA A 675 -10.83 28.26 38.94
C ALA A 675 -9.41 27.87 39.40
N VAL A 676 -8.52 27.63 38.44
CA VAL A 676 -7.11 27.28 38.63
C VAL A 676 -6.36 28.45 39.25
N ASN A 677 -5.88 28.27 40.48
CA ASN A 677 -4.93 29.19 41.11
C ASN A 677 -3.49 28.75 40.81
N ALA A 678 -2.90 29.25 39.72
CA ALA A 678 -1.46 29.12 39.45
C ALA A 678 -0.67 30.29 40.07
N SER A 679 0.63 30.11 40.36
CA SER A 679 1.44 31.22 40.89
C SER A 679 1.65 32.29 39.82
N ASP A 680 1.59 33.55 40.23
CA ASP A 680 1.40 34.67 39.32
C ASP A 680 2.70 35.17 38.69
N PRO A 681 2.75 35.46 37.37
CA PRO A 681 3.61 36.54 36.86
C PRO A 681 2.86 37.82 36.47
N ALA A 682 1.52 37.84 36.38
CA ALA A 682 0.68 39.05 36.21
C ALA A 682 -0.83 38.69 36.06
N ALA A 683 -1.55 38.51 37.16
CA ALA A 683 -2.99 38.38 37.20
C ALA A 683 -3.59 39.79 37.24
N ASP A 684 -3.45 40.52 36.13
CA ASP A 684 -4.24 41.73 35.91
C ASP A 684 -4.57 41.88 34.42
N SER A 685 -5.50 41.04 33.94
CA SER A 685 -6.35 41.36 32.78
C SER A 685 -7.52 40.38 32.63
N THR A 686 -8.31 40.16 33.69
CA THR A 686 -9.70 39.73 33.50
C THR A 686 -10.49 40.89 32.89
N ARG A 687 -10.50 41.01 31.56
CA ARG A 687 -11.47 41.88 30.88
C ARG A 687 -12.86 41.27 31.04
N ARG A 688 -13.51 41.58 32.17
CA ARG A 688 -14.97 41.55 32.27
C ARG A 688 -15.51 42.52 31.24
N HIS A 689 -16.24 42.02 30.25
CA HIS A 689 -17.04 42.86 29.36
C HIS A 689 -18.22 43.42 30.16
N ASP A 690 -18.01 44.58 30.78
CA ASP A 690 -19.10 45.41 31.28
C ASP A 690 -19.25 46.63 30.36
N LYS A 691 -20.48 46.93 29.97
CA LYS A 691 -20.83 47.98 29.00
C LYS A 691 -20.78 49.35 29.68
N GLY A 692 -19.93 50.28 29.23
CA GLY A 692 -20.04 51.68 29.65
C GLY A 692 -18.93 52.66 29.24
N ARG A 693 -19.02 53.19 28.00
CA ARG A 693 -18.49 54.48 27.48
C ARG A 693 -16.96 54.79 27.46
N PRO A 694 -16.52 55.70 26.57
CA PRO A 694 -15.18 55.71 25.99
C PRO A 694 -14.27 56.76 26.62
N ASP A 695 -12.96 56.57 26.51
CA ASP A 695 -12.04 57.70 26.31
C ASP A 695 -10.76 57.30 25.56
N SER A 696 -10.38 58.21 24.68
CA SER A 696 -9.23 58.19 23.78
C SER A 696 -7.91 58.43 24.51
N GLN A 697 -6.82 57.76 24.09
CA GLN A 697 -5.54 58.42 23.80
C GLN A 697 -4.49 57.49 23.15
N ASN A 698 -3.74 58.09 22.22
CA ASN A 698 -2.62 57.56 21.45
C ASN A 698 -1.51 56.94 22.31
N GLN A 699 -1.03 55.75 21.95
CA GLN A 699 0.38 55.38 22.14
C GLN A 699 0.95 54.62 20.92
N THR A 700 2.11 55.09 20.50
CA THR A 700 2.88 54.79 19.28
C THR A 700 3.53 53.41 19.25
N ALA A 701 3.78 52.92 18.02
CA ALA A 701 4.19 51.57 17.63
C ALA A 701 5.58 51.05 18.10
N GLY A 702 6.26 51.70 19.05
CA GLY A 702 7.59 51.29 19.53
C GLY A 702 7.62 50.33 20.73
N GLY A 703 6.49 50.13 21.43
CA GLY A 703 6.42 49.35 22.67
C GLY A 703 6.08 47.86 22.53
N ARG A 704 5.75 47.37 21.32
CA ARG A 704 5.19 46.01 21.15
C ARG A 704 6.19 44.87 21.31
N ALA A 705 7.49 45.09 21.15
CA ALA A 705 8.49 44.01 21.21
C ALA A 705 8.92 43.61 22.65
N ARG A 706 8.64 44.43 23.67
CA ARG A 706 8.94 44.09 25.07
C ARG A 706 7.77 43.43 25.82
N ALA A 707 6.56 43.46 25.26
CA ALA A 707 5.36 42.89 25.89
C ALA A 707 5.18 41.38 25.66
N ASP A 708 5.90 40.78 24.69
CA ASP A 708 5.74 39.35 24.36
C ASP A 708 6.54 38.42 25.29
N ALA A 709 7.54 38.94 26.03
CA ALA A 709 8.36 38.13 26.93
C ALA A 709 7.69 37.84 28.29
N SER A 710 6.64 38.60 28.67
CA SER A 710 5.96 38.50 29.97
C SER A 710 4.67 37.67 29.92
N ARG A 711 4.24 37.18 28.76
CA ARG A 711 2.98 36.42 28.58
C ARG A 711 3.17 34.91 28.68
N GLN A 712 3.80 34.42 29.74
CA GLN A 712 3.87 32.98 30.01
C GLN A 712 2.68 32.56 30.86
N GLY A 713 1.72 31.83 30.25
CA GLY A 713 0.57 31.26 30.95
C GLY A 713 -0.71 32.10 30.91
N GLU A 714 -1.08 32.68 29.75
CA GLU A 714 -2.42 33.25 29.58
C GLU A 714 -3.48 32.14 29.51
N TRP A 715 -4.54 32.27 30.33
CA TRP A 715 -5.66 31.34 30.44
C TRP A 715 -6.91 31.92 29.76
N LEU A 716 -7.58 31.13 28.93
CA LEU A 716 -8.92 31.41 28.42
C LEU A 716 -9.93 30.70 29.32
N SER A 717 -10.56 31.43 30.23
CA SER A 717 -11.53 30.86 31.18
C SER A 717 -12.97 31.00 30.67
N VAL A 718 -13.69 29.87 30.63
CA VAL A 718 -15.11 29.79 30.29
C VAL A 718 -15.88 29.25 31.50
N ASP A 719 -16.75 30.07 32.08
CA ASP A 719 -17.65 29.68 33.16
C ASP A 719 -18.83 28.87 32.59
N GLY A 720 -19.17 27.73 33.17
CA GLY A 720 -20.16 26.76 32.71
C GLY A 720 -21.58 27.08 33.18
N ASN A 721 -21.76 28.02 34.11
CA ASN A 721 -23.09 28.39 34.59
C ASN A 721 -23.88 29.11 33.49
N ASN A 722 -24.91 28.49 32.92
CA ASN A 722 -25.73 29.04 31.83
C ASN A 722 -27.15 29.40 32.33
N PRO A 723 -27.72 30.59 32.04
CA PRO A 723 -29.05 30.99 32.53
C PRO A 723 -30.25 30.34 31.79
N GLY A 724 -30.04 29.32 30.94
CA GLY A 724 -31.05 28.75 30.04
C GLY A 724 -31.69 27.44 30.55
N SER A 725 -33.03 27.40 30.52
CA SER A 725 -33.96 26.47 31.18
C SER A 725 -34.12 25.06 30.56
N ALA A 726 -33.04 24.34 30.27
CA ALA A 726 -33.12 22.92 29.87
C ALA A 726 -32.50 22.02 30.96
N SER A 727 -33.18 20.92 31.30
CA SER A 727 -32.75 19.97 32.33
C SER A 727 -31.62 19.06 31.82
N ASP A 728 -30.74 18.59 32.69
CA ASP A 728 -29.57 17.78 32.27
C ASP A 728 -29.95 16.46 31.57
N ALA A 729 -31.10 15.88 31.91
CA ALA A 729 -31.63 14.69 31.26
C ALA A 729 -31.98 14.92 29.78
N ASP A 730 -32.48 16.12 29.45
CA ASP A 730 -32.81 16.49 28.06
C ASP A 730 -31.53 16.72 27.23
N ARG A 731 -30.47 17.28 27.85
CA ARG A 731 -29.15 17.50 27.22
C ARG A 731 -28.41 16.19 26.95
N GLU A 732 -28.44 15.25 27.89
CA GLU A 732 -27.85 13.92 27.71
C GLU A 732 -28.58 13.13 26.62
N SER A 733 -29.92 13.19 26.60
CA SER A 733 -30.76 12.54 25.58
C SER A 733 -30.46 13.04 24.15
N GLU A 734 -30.37 14.36 23.94
CA GLU A 734 -30.11 14.93 22.61
C GLU A 734 -28.66 14.72 22.15
N CYS A 735 -27.67 14.77 23.05
CA CYS A 735 -26.26 14.48 22.72
C CYS A 735 -25.99 12.99 22.48
N ALA A 736 -26.70 12.09 23.17
CA ALA A 736 -26.59 10.63 22.98
C ALA A 736 -27.26 10.11 21.71
N ALA A 737 -28.17 10.88 21.10
CA ALA A 737 -28.87 10.53 19.86
C ALA A 737 -28.05 10.79 18.57
N LEU A 738 -26.98 11.59 18.67
CA LEU A 738 -25.88 11.62 17.68
C LEU A 738 -24.86 10.55 18.01
#